data_AF-A0A1K1RQE7-F1
#
_entry.id   AF-A0A1K1RQE7-F1
#
_cell.length_a   1.000
_cell.length_b   1.000
_cell.length_c   1.000
_cell.angle_alpha   90.00
_cell.angle_beta   90.00
_cell.angle_gamma   90.00
#
_symmetry.space_group_name_H-M   'P 1'
#
loop_
_entity.id
_entity.type
_entity.pdbx_description
1 polymer ?
#
loop_
_entity_poly.entity_id
_entity_poly.type
_entity_poly.pdbx_seq_one_letter_code
_entity_poly.pdbx_strand_id
1 'polypeptide(L)'
;MEPIDSDRAREMKTRTKHVPFFTLGDWTVRPALGFIERQGERTPLEPKLLDVLECLAEHPGDVVSVEALLDRCWAGAFYGDNPVHKAIALLRKALGDDARSPRYLATVRKRGYRLVAPVTLGGSAVPQAPGIRPWRGGSPYPGLRAFGREDASVFVGRSGATERALRVLAQTRTKGPSFLLVDGPSGSGKSSLVHAGVLPVLLREGGRRGLQALDWATLDARGPASTLRHRLADAISRWQSGGDPLFPPTERRELRRALVRDTAQIARRIAWRAGDIQDDVFVLVIDNLEELVTPGARRDVARTLFEAIARLTENGRIVVIGISRSEGRRRVLERARWAGLPDAAMTVHPPREWELAQMIRVPAEVAGLPFEQEPATGWRLDDELIGALRRHPWPLPVLQLTLATLADHPDTTSALDFPSYRTLGGVDGIVTRHAEQVVSGLNESEQATFLRLLKQLATVTVDGDDAQLAHARWASLDSDERRLALRLVEERLLVRFDTDEGHCVGLVHPPLLSHWPRCAQWMDAHHDFLRTRARIAVFADRWYRGGRRDEDLLPHGPLLADAVALCTSESSLTRKQRYFVRRSRLRARARGNVLACMSATILALTTCVMAAMGDVGLAQGQGVERQASSQQNSSASLGRVHTGPPLPAAPPLYVDAQSGFAEWSMPHELLSYATYRSERRAATPHAHGALPTHFHRTEKGGNDLHDLKGSARGHIDRGTGFTYW
;
A
#
# COMPACT_ATOMS: atom_id res chain seq x y z
N MET A 1 -21.77 -30.80 35.87
CA MET A 1 -21.78 -29.55 35.09
C MET A 1 -21.55 -28.43 36.08
N GLU A 2 -20.29 -28.15 36.41
CA GLU A 2 -19.92 -27.11 37.37
C GLU A 2 -19.99 -25.73 36.69
N PRO A 3 -20.33 -24.65 37.42
CA PRO A 3 -20.31 -23.30 36.88
C PRO A 3 -18.86 -22.87 36.63
N ILE A 4 -18.50 -22.66 35.36
CA ILE A 4 -17.19 -22.10 35.02
C ILE A 4 -17.14 -20.65 35.49
N ASP A 5 -16.20 -20.40 36.40
CA ASP A 5 -15.86 -19.11 37.01
C ASP A 5 -15.97 -17.92 36.02
N SER A 6 -16.86 -16.98 36.37
CA SER A 6 -17.20 -15.82 35.55
C SER A 6 -16.08 -14.77 35.46
N ASP A 7 -15.14 -14.74 36.41
CA ASP A 7 -14.05 -13.75 36.37
C ASP A 7 -12.95 -14.14 35.36
N ARG A 8 -12.69 -15.43 35.18
CA ARG A 8 -11.83 -15.93 34.07
C ARG A 8 -12.38 -15.57 32.68
N ALA A 9 -13.69 -15.43 32.52
CA ALA A 9 -14.30 -14.95 31.28
C ALA A 9 -14.11 -13.43 31.06
N ARG A 10 -13.88 -12.66 32.13
CA ARG A 10 -13.55 -11.22 32.07
C ARG A 10 -12.09 -10.97 31.74
N GLU A 11 -11.15 -11.69 32.37
CA GLU A 11 -9.70 -11.52 32.12
C GLU A 11 -9.32 -11.75 30.64
N MET A 12 -10.02 -12.64 29.94
CA MET A 12 -9.65 -13.05 28.58
C MET A 12 -9.93 -11.99 27.51
N LYS A 13 -10.73 -10.95 27.79
CA LYS A 13 -11.27 -10.03 26.76
C LYS A 13 -10.56 -8.67 26.61
N THR A 14 -9.61 -8.30 27.45
CA THR A 14 -8.75 -7.12 27.20
C THR A 14 -7.27 -7.43 27.29
N ARG A 15 -6.58 -7.34 26.15
CA ARG A 15 -5.11 -7.41 26.04
C ARG A 15 -4.58 -6.35 25.06
N THR A 16 -4.56 -5.12 25.54
CA THR A 16 -3.93 -3.96 24.90
C THR A 16 -2.41 -4.19 24.75
N LYS A 17 -1.75 -3.45 23.85
CA LYS A 17 -0.34 -3.65 23.46
C LYS A 17 0.62 -2.80 24.31
N HIS A 18 0.87 -3.20 25.56
CA HIS A 18 1.60 -2.38 26.55
C HIS A 18 3.01 -1.89 26.17
N VAL A 19 3.20 -0.58 26.29
CA VAL A 19 4.49 0.13 26.48
C VAL A 19 5.16 -0.37 27.79
N PRO A 20 6.50 -0.62 27.81
CA PRO A 20 7.17 -1.20 28.98
C PRO A 20 7.16 -0.29 30.22
N PHE A 21 7.48 0.99 30.03
CA PHE A 21 7.26 2.09 30.98
C PHE A 21 7.39 3.44 30.26
N PHE A 22 6.89 4.52 30.86
CA PHE A 22 7.10 5.89 30.41
C PHE A 22 7.07 6.86 31.59
N THR A 23 7.65 8.06 31.46
CA THR A 23 7.44 9.13 32.44
C THR A 23 6.34 10.09 31.99
N LEU A 24 5.68 10.71 32.95
CA LEU A 24 4.60 11.67 32.80
C LEU A 24 4.84 12.80 33.80
N GLY A 25 5.65 13.78 33.41
CA GLY A 25 6.30 14.71 34.35
C GLY A 25 7.02 13.94 35.46
N ASP A 26 6.70 14.26 36.71
CA ASP A 26 7.26 13.67 37.94
C ASP A 26 6.95 12.17 38.14
N TRP A 27 5.98 11.60 37.39
CA TRP A 27 5.52 10.22 37.56
C TRP A 27 6.23 9.27 36.60
N THR A 28 6.58 8.07 37.07
CA THR A 28 6.94 6.92 36.24
C THR A 28 5.77 5.94 36.17
N VAL A 29 5.24 5.70 34.97
CA VAL A 29 4.12 4.77 34.73
C VAL A 29 4.68 3.42 34.26
N ARG A 30 4.29 2.32 34.90
CA ARG A 30 4.71 0.95 34.55
C ARG A 30 3.49 0.07 34.24
N PRO A 31 2.88 0.16 33.03
CA PRO A 31 1.63 -0.56 32.70
C PRO A 31 1.74 -2.07 32.92
N ALA A 32 2.87 -2.66 32.51
CA ALA A 32 3.12 -4.09 32.65
C ALA A 32 3.32 -4.59 34.10
N LEU A 33 3.44 -3.68 35.09
CA LEU A 33 3.57 -4.01 36.52
C LEU A 33 2.36 -3.54 37.37
N GLY A 34 1.38 -2.85 36.78
CA GLY A 34 0.16 -2.45 37.49
C GLY A 34 0.26 -1.21 38.38
N PHE A 35 1.29 -0.36 38.25
CA PHE A 35 1.47 0.81 39.12
C PHE A 35 2.06 2.06 38.45
N ILE A 36 1.89 3.19 39.13
CA ILE A 36 2.63 4.45 38.94
C ILE A 36 3.55 4.70 40.14
N GLU A 37 4.66 5.39 39.93
CA GLU A 37 5.76 5.54 40.88
C GLU A 37 6.28 6.99 40.88
N ARG A 38 6.38 7.63 42.04
CA ARG A 38 6.87 9.02 42.19
C ARG A 38 7.66 9.14 43.49
N GLN A 39 8.89 9.66 43.39
CA GLN A 39 9.82 9.81 44.53
C GLN A 39 10.04 8.52 45.36
N GLY A 40 9.84 7.34 44.76
CA GLY A 40 9.94 6.03 45.40
C GLY A 40 8.63 5.48 45.97
N GLU A 41 7.59 6.30 46.12
CA GLU A 41 6.24 5.84 46.49
C GLU A 41 5.55 5.21 45.28
N ARG A 42 4.82 4.10 45.48
CA ARG A 42 4.12 3.34 44.44
C ARG A 42 2.62 3.34 44.67
N THR A 43 1.87 3.88 43.72
CA THR A 43 0.40 3.82 43.71
C THR A 43 -0.04 2.76 42.70
N PRO A 44 -0.71 1.66 43.13
CA PRO A 44 -1.26 0.68 42.20
C PRO A 44 -2.44 1.29 41.41
N LEU A 45 -2.61 0.86 40.16
CA LEU A 45 -3.73 1.27 39.30
C LEU A 45 -4.43 0.05 38.72
N GLU A 46 -5.76 0.13 38.58
CA GLU A 46 -6.53 -0.85 37.82
C GLU A 46 -6.00 -0.93 36.37
N PRO A 47 -5.91 -2.12 35.75
CA PRO A 47 -5.41 -2.27 34.37
C PRO A 47 -6.11 -1.36 33.35
N LYS A 48 -7.40 -1.07 33.54
CA LYS A 48 -8.17 -0.19 32.66
C LYS A 48 -7.76 1.28 32.73
N LEU A 49 -7.25 1.73 33.89
CA LEU A 49 -6.72 3.08 34.06
C LEU A 49 -5.34 3.19 33.39
N LEU A 50 -4.56 2.11 33.42
CA LEU A 50 -3.29 2.00 32.71
C LEU A 50 -3.49 1.91 31.19
N ASP A 51 -4.49 1.17 30.69
CA ASP A 51 -4.90 1.17 29.27
C ASP A 51 -5.20 2.60 28.76
N VAL A 52 -5.90 3.41 29.57
CA VAL A 52 -6.26 4.79 29.24
C VAL A 52 -5.06 5.73 29.30
N LEU A 53 -4.23 5.66 30.35
CA LEU A 53 -2.97 6.43 30.40
C LEU A 53 -2.05 6.09 29.23
N GLU A 54 -1.94 4.80 28.90
CA GLU A 54 -1.17 4.34 27.74
C GLU A 54 -1.74 4.90 26.44
N CYS A 55 -3.06 4.80 26.21
CA CYS A 55 -3.68 5.35 25.00
C CYS A 55 -3.44 6.86 24.83
N LEU A 56 -3.41 7.61 25.93
CA LEU A 56 -3.12 9.04 25.91
C LEU A 56 -1.61 9.31 25.76
N ALA A 57 -0.74 8.48 26.34
CA ALA A 57 0.72 8.57 26.21
C ALA A 57 1.25 8.11 24.83
N GLU A 58 0.47 7.31 24.09
CA GLU A 58 0.70 7.08 22.65
C GLU A 58 0.41 8.33 21.79
N HIS A 59 -0.21 9.38 22.35
CA HIS A 59 -0.60 10.62 21.65
C HIS A 59 -0.34 11.89 22.52
N PRO A 60 0.91 12.16 22.92
CA PRO A 60 1.23 13.26 23.84
C PRO A 60 0.96 14.63 23.20
N GLY A 61 0.31 15.54 23.94
CA GLY A 61 -0.07 16.87 23.42
C GLY A 61 -1.26 16.91 22.45
N ASP A 62 -1.69 15.76 21.93
CA ASP A 62 -2.86 15.60 21.07
C ASP A 62 -4.17 15.43 21.86
N VAL A 63 -5.30 15.59 21.17
CA VAL A 63 -6.65 15.44 21.76
C VAL A 63 -7.25 14.11 21.31
N VAL A 64 -7.26 13.12 22.21
CA VAL A 64 -7.89 11.82 21.98
C VAL A 64 -9.38 11.91 22.35
N SER A 65 -10.26 11.49 21.44
CA SER A 65 -11.71 11.59 21.63
C SER A 65 -12.25 10.51 22.58
N VAL A 66 -13.49 10.69 23.05
CA VAL A 66 -14.14 9.73 23.96
C VAL A 66 -14.41 8.41 23.25
N GLU A 67 -14.84 8.48 21.99
CA GLU A 67 -15.07 7.36 21.09
C GLU A 67 -13.77 6.60 20.84
N ALA A 68 -12.67 7.30 20.55
CA ALA A 68 -11.36 6.69 20.35
C ALA A 68 -10.85 5.97 21.62
N LEU A 69 -11.11 6.52 22.82
CA LEU A 69 -10.80 5.87 24.09
C LEU A 69 -11.69 4.63 24.33
N LEU A 70 -12.98 4.69 24.02
CA LEU A 70 -13.92 3.57 24.08
C LEU A 70 -13.49 2.43 23.15
N ASP A 71 -13.26 2.71 21.87
CA ASP A 71 -12.80 1.71 20.89
C ASP A 71 -11.45 1.10 21.27
N ARG A 72 -10.49 1.92 21.73
CA ARG A 72 -9.14 1.45 22.08
C ARG A 72 -9.10 0.59 23.33
N CYS A 73 -9.86 0.96 24.37
CA CYS A 73 -9.71 0.40 25.71
C CYS A 73 -10.92 -0.43 26.19
N TRP A 74 -12.11 -0.30 25.57
CA TRP A 74 -13.35 -1.03 25.92
C TRP A 74 -13.93 -1.89 24.77
N ALA A 75 -13.18 -2.11 23.70
CA ALA A 75 -13.56 -2.90 22.52
C ALA A 75 -14.46 -4.12 22.82
N GLY A 76 -15.66 -4.15 22.21
CA GLY A 76 -16.54 -5.32 22.22
C GLY A 76 -17.84 -5.21 23.04
N ALA A 77 -18.20 -4.04 23.56
CA ALA A 77 -19.54 -3.78 24.09
C ALA A 77 -19.95 -2.30 23.92
N PHE A 78 -21.24 -2.04 23.72
CA PHE A 78 -21.78 -0.67 23.68
C PHE A 78 -21.78 -0.05 25.07
N TYR A 79 -20.98 1.00 25.24
CA TYR A 79 -21.03 1.90 26.39
C TYR A 79 -21.15 3.34 25.87
N GLY A 80 -21.98 4.17 26.52
CA GLY A 80 -21.83 5.63 26.40
C GLY A 80 -20.65 6.13 27.24
N ASP A 81 -20.30 7.40 27.14
CA ASP A 81 -19.09 8.09 27.64
C ASP A 81 -18.68 7.83 29.11
N ASN A 82 -19.63 7.37 29.95
CA ASN A 82 -19.50 7.27 31.40
C ASN A 82 -18.25 6.49 31.91
N PRO A 83 -17.82 5.35 31.32
CA PRO A 83 -16.59 4.67 31.73
C PRO A 83 -15.32 5.50 31.49
N VAL A 84 -15.26 6.28 30.40
CA VAL A 84 -14.13 7.18 30.12
C VAL A 84 -14.11 8.32 31.13
N HIS A 85 -15.28 8.93 31.40
CA HIS A 85 -15.40 9.99 32.40
C HIS A 85 -14.98 9.49 33.81
N LYS A 86 -15.41 8.28 34.20
CA LYS A 86 -14.99 7.64 35.46
C LYS A 86 -13.49 7.32 35.48
N ALA A 87 -12.94 6.79 34.40
CA ALA A 87 -11.52 6.47 34.29
C ALA A 87 -10.64 7.73 34.45
N ILE A 88 -10.97 8.82 33.76
CA ILE A 88 -10.23 10.09 33.88
C ILE A 88 -10.37 10.67 35.30
N ALA A 89 -11.54 10.56 35.95
CA ALA A 89 -11.69 11.01 37.33
C ALA A 89 -10.82 10.23 38.32
N LEU A 90 -10.72 8.90 38.17
CA LEU A 90 -9.84 8.05 38.99
C LEU A 90 -8.36 8.33 38.70
N LEU A 91 -7.98 8.53 37.44
CA LEU A 91 -6.62 8.89 37.05
C LEU A 91 -6.20 10.25 37.61
N ARG A 92 -7.08 11.25 37.57
CA ARG A 92 -6.82 12.55 38.20
C ARG A 92 -6.58 12.42 39.70
N LYS A 93 -7.40 11.63 40.40
CA LYS A 93 -7.20 11.34 41.83
C LYS A 93 -5.85 10.69 42.11
N ALA A 94 -5.42 9.73 41.28
CA ALA A 94 -4.15 9.03 41.46
C ALA A 94 -2.91 9.89 41.14
N LEU A 95 -3.00 10.77 40.14
CA LEU A 95 -1.90 11.66 39.73
C LEU A 95 -1.79 12.95 40.58
N GLY A 96 -2.80 13.26 41.40
CA GLY A 96 -2.92 14.53 42.13
C GLY A 96 -3.29 15.72 41.23
N ASP A 97 -4.12 15.49 40.21
CA ASP A 97 -4.44 16.44 39.13
C ASP A 97 -5.83 17.08 39.31
N ASP A 98 -5.93 18.41 39.24
CA ASP A 98 -7.22 19.12 39.27
C ASP A 98 -7.78 19.33 37.85
N ALA A 99 -9.05 19.01 37.65
CA ALA A 99 -9.76 19.28 36.40
C ALA A 99 -9.91 20.78 36.07
N ARG A 100 -9.78 21.69 37.06
CA ARG A 100 -9.81 23.15 36.86
C ARG A 100 -8.43 23.75 36.58
N SER A 101 -7.37 23.12 37.06
CA SER A 101 -5.97 23.51 36.84
C SER A 101 -5.12 22.29 36.46
N PRO A 102 -5.32 21.75 35.23
CA PRO A 102 -4.75 20.45 34.85
C PRO A 102 -3.24 20.55 34.64
N ARG A 103 -2.49 19.87 35.51
CA ARG A 103 -1.04 19.67 35.38
C ARG A 103 -0.74 18.48 34.47
N TYR A 104 -1.60 17.45 34.48
CA TYR A 104 -1.39 16.21 33.74
C TYR A 104 -2.47 15.96 32.69
N LEU A 105 -3.75 15.96 33.03
CA LEU A 105 -4.87 15.59 32.14
C LEU A 105 -5.78 16.79 31.86
N ALA A 106 -5.65 17.40 30.68
CA ALA A 106 -6.56 18.45 30.23
C ALA A 106 -7.83 17.85 29.58
N THR A 107 -8.98 18.49 29.81
CA THR A 107 -10.25 18.16 29.15
C THR A 107 -10.56 19.21 28.09
N VAL A 108 -10.72 18.79 26.84
CA VAL A 108 -11.12 19.67 25.73
C VAL A 108 -12.62 19.51 25.51
N ARG A 109 -13.38 20.55 25.85
CA ARG A 109 -14.85 20.57 25.80
C ARG A 109 -15.36 20.06 24.44
N LYS A 110 -16.26 19.08 24.46
CA LYS A 110 -16.86 18.42 23.27
C LYS A 110 -15.85 17.77 22.30
N ARG A 111 -14.60 17.52 22.71
CA ARG A 111 -13.58 16.89 21.85
C ARG A 111 -12.79 15.75 22.51
N GLY A 112 -12.70 15.69 23.83
CA GLY A 112 -12.08 14.60 24.57
C GLY A 112 -11.00 15.05 25.55
N TYR A 113 -9.90 14.30 25.63
CA TYR A 113 -8.86 14.43 26.65
C TYR A 113 -7.46 14.50 26.03
N ARG A 114 -6.54 15.15 26.76
CA ARG A 114 -5.15 15.39 26.34
C ARG A 114 -4.21 15.29 27.54
N LEU A 115 -3.06 14.64 27.37
CA LEU A 115 -1.94 14.81 28.31
C LEU A 115 -1.22 16.13 28.02
N VAL A 116 -1.03 16.94 29.05
CA VAL A 116 -0.37 18.26 28.99
C VAL A 116 0.96 18.32 29.73
N ALA A 117 1.24 17.37 30.62
CA ALA A 117 2.59 17.19 31.14
C ALA A 117 3.51 16.55 30.07
N PRO A 118 4.82 16.85 30.07
CA PRO A 118 5.79 16.17 29.21
C PRO A 118 5.76 14.66 29.41
N VAL A 119 5.66 13.92 28.30
CA VAL A 119 5.72 12.45 28.27
C VAL A 119 7.05 12.04 27.66
N THR A 120 8.01 11.66 28.49
CA THR A 120 9.20 10.96 27.99
C THR A 120 8.86 9.47 27.97
N LEU A 121 8.43 8.98 26.80
CA LEU A 121 8.31 7.53 26.56
C LEU A 121 9.66 6.89 26.92
N GLY A 122 9.63 5.81 27.70
CA GLY A 122 10.81 5.28 28.38
C GLY A 122 11.92 4.94 27.42
N GLY A 123 12.87 5.88 27.26
CA GLY A 123 14.21 5.59 26.79
C GLY A 123 14.76 4.52 27.72
N SER A 124 15.10 3.37 27.16
CA SER A 124 15.47 2.26 28.01
C SER A 124 16.86 2.55 28.55
N ALA A 125 16.95 2.88 29.84
CA ALA A 125 17.91 2.18 30.68
C ALA A 125 17.73 0.70 30.34
N VAL A 126 18.61 0.17 29.50
CA VAL A 126 18.38 -1.10 28.82
C VAL A 126 18.29 -2.15 29.93
N PRO A 127 17.19 -2.93 30.05
CA PRO A 127 17.30 -4.20 30.71
C PRO A 127 18.19 -5.03 29.81
N GLN A 128 19.51 -4.90 30.00
CA GLN A 128 20.50 -5.88 29.58
C GLN A 128 20.17 -7.13 30.38
N ALA A 129 19.11 -7.82 29.93
CA ALA A 129 18.66 -9.08 30.48
C ALA A 129 19.91 -9.97 30.46
N PRO A 130 20.40 -10.45 31.62
CA PRO A 130 21.74 -10.99 31.73
C PRO A 130 22.06 -12.01 30.62
N GLY A 131 23.28 -11.95 30.10
CA GLY A 131 23.75 -12.78 28.99
C GLY A 131 23.59 -12.20 27.58
N ILE A 132 23.02 -11.00 27.37
CA ILE A 132 23.25 -10.27 26.11
C ILE A 132 24.74 -9.87 26.08
N ARG A 133 25.48 -10.28 25.05
CA ARG A 133 26.85 -9.78 24.84
C ARG A 133 26.79 -8.28 24.53
N PRO A 134 27.59 -7.42 25.19
CA PRO A 134 27.66 -6.01 24.81
C PRO A 134 28.08 -5.88 23.35
N TRP A 135 27.62 -4.82 22.68
CA TRP A 135 28.01 -4.47 21.33
C TRP A 135 29.55 -4.32 21.22
N ARG A 136 30.14 -4.73 20.10
CA ARG A 136 31.60 -4.94 19.96
C ARG A 136 32.24 -4.14 18.83
N GLY A 137 31.62 -3.03 18.44
CA GLY A 137 32.03 -2.23 17.27
C GLY A 137 31.40 -2.68 15.96
N GLY A 138 31.73 -1.96 14.89
CA GLY A 138 31.02 -1.99 13.59
C GLY A 138 30.08 -0.78 13.47
N SER A 139 29.12 -0.85 12.54
CA SER A 139 28.00 0.09 12.46
C SER A 139 26.82 -0.48 13.29
N PRO A 140 26.13 0.31 14.13
CA PRO A 140 24.96 -0.17 14.89
C PRO A 140 23.73 -0.42 14.00
N TYR A 141 23.78 -0.02 12.73
CA TYR A 141 22.71 -0.16 11.75
C TYR A 141 23.17 -1.06 10.59
N PRO A 142 22.71 -2.33 10.50
CA PRO A 142 23.19 -3.28 9.50
C PRO A 142 22.68 -3.03 8.06
N GLY A 143 22.15 -1.84 7.76
CA GLY A 143 21.65 -1.47 6.44
C GLY A 143 20.50 -2.36 5.96
N LEU A 144 20.59 -2.84 4.72
CA LEU A 144 19.54 -3.67 4.10
C LEU A 144 19.56 -5.15 4.56
N ARG A 145 20.60 -5.55 5.30
CA ARG A 145 20.75 -6.87 5.93
C ARG A 145 19.70 -7.05 7.04
N ALA A 146 19.20 -8.27 7.19
CA ALA A 146 18.39 -8.60 8.37
C ALA A 146 19.29 -8.72 9.60
N PHE A 147 18.85 -8.20 10.75
CA PHE A 147 19.59 -8.33 12.01
C PHE A 147 19.71 -9.82 12.36
N GLY A 148 20.94 -10.29 12.58
CA GLY A 148 21.25 -11.64 13.02
C GLY A 148 21.35 -11.78 14.53
N ARG A 149 21.83 -12.94 14.99
CA ARG A 149 21.96 -13.25 16.42
C ARG A 149 23.01 -12.38 17.11
N GLU A 150 24.02 -11.99 16.35
CA GLU A 150 25.12 -11.10 16.70
C GLU A 150 24.67 -9.65 16.97
N ASP A 151 23.62 -9.18 16.29
CA ASP A 151 23.11 -7.81 16.42
C ASP A 151 22.11 -7.65 17.58
N ALA A 152 21.93 -8.67 18.43
CA ALA A 152 20.89 -8.71 19.46
C ALA A 152 21.02 -7.65 20.56
N SER A 153 22.18 -6.99 20.70
CA SER A 153 22.39 -5.85 21.60
C SER A 153 21.88 -4.52 21.05
N VAL A 154 21.75 -4.40 19.72
CA VAL A 154 21.21 -3.22 19.02
C VAL A 154 19.81 -3.47 18.42
N PHE A 155 19.31 -4.72 18.45
CA PHE A 155 17.95 -5.04 18.02
C PHE A 155 16.89 -4.67 19.07
N VAL A 156 16.37 -3.45 18.95
CA VAL A 156 15.45 -2.83 19.92
C VAL A 156 14.10 -2.45 19.28
N GLY A 157 13.19 -1.85 20.06
CA GLY A 157 11.85 -1.47 19.59
C GLY A 157 10.89 -2.64 19.31
N ARG A 158 11.34 -3.91 19.36
CA ARG A 158 10.51 -5.10 19.09
C ARG A 158 10.25 -6.03 20.28
N SER A 159 10.65 -5.65 21.50
CA SER A 159 10.52 -6.48 22.71
C SER A 159 9.13 -7.07 22.92
N GLY A 160 8.07 -6.28 22.65
CA GLY A 160 6.69 -6.73 22.74
C GLY A 160 6.27 -7.73 21.65
N ALA A 161 6.93 -7.74 20.49
CA ALA A 161 6.75 -8.76 19.45
C ALA A 161 7.51 -10.05 19.79
N THR A 162 8.74 -9.94 20.28
CA THR A 162 9.55 -11.07 20.78
C THR A 162 8.80 -11.84 21.87
N GLU A 163 8.24 -11.13 22.85
CA GLU A 163 7.47 -11.72 23.94
C GLU A 163 6.15 -12.38 23.48
N ARG A 164 5.55 -11.93 22.36
CA ARG A 164 4.42 -12.64 21.74
C ARG A 164 4.86 -13.96 21.10
N ALA A 165 5.98 -13.98 20.39
CA ALA A 165 6.52 -15.20 19.79
C ALA A 165 6.82 -16.26 20.86
N LEU A 166 7.60 -15.90 21.88
CA LEU A 166 7.96 -16.79 23.00
C LEU A 166 6.73 -17.34 23.72
N ARG A 167 5.70 -16.52 23.90
CA ARG A 167 4.42 -16.94 24.52
C ARG A 167 3.68 -17.97 23.68
N VAL A 168 3.60 -17.80 22.35
CA VAL A 168 2.91 -18.77 21.48
C VAL A 168 3.71 -20.08 21.42
N LEU A 169 5.04 -20.03 21.33
CA LEU A 169 5.91 -21.21 21.32
C LEU A 169 5.76 -22.07 22.59
N ALA A 170 5.65 -21.44 23.77
CA ALA A 170 5.42 -22.17 25.03
C ALA A 170 4.00 -22.78 25.08
N GLN A 171 3.02 -22.13 24.44
CA GLN A 171 1.64 -22.62 24.34
C GLN A 171 1.46 -23.74 23.31
N THR A 172 2.32 -23.86 22.30
CA THR A 172 2.29 -24.96 21.32
C THR A 172 3.02 -26.19 21.83
N ARG A 173 4.22 -26.04 22.42
CA ARG A 173 5.03 -27.15 22.95
C ARG A 173 4.28 -28.03 23.95
N THR A 174 3.38 -27.43 24.74
CA THR A 174 2.55 -28.13 25.74
C THR A 174 1.31 -28.85 25.17
N LYS A 175 1.08 -28.79 23.85
CA LYS A 175 -0.15 -29.29 23.20
C LYS A 175 0.09 -30.21 22.00
N GLY A 176 1.34 -30.54 21.67
CA GLY A 176 1.71 -31.38 20.55
C GLY A 176 2.84 -30.75 19.69
N PRO A 177 2.85 -30.96 18.37
CA PRO A 177 3.87 -30.45 17.45
C PRO A 177 4.14 -28.95 17.63
N SER A 178 5.37 -28.58 18.02
CA SER A 178 5.71 -27.18 18.30
C SER A 178 6.07 -26.40 17.03
N PHE A 179 5.11 -25.66 16.51
CA PHE A 179 5.23 -24.82 15.31
C PHE A 179 4.68 -23.40 15.55
N LEU A 180 5.36 -22.38 15.02
CA LEU A 180 4.88 -21.00 14.94
C LEU A 180 5.08 -20.44 13.54
N LEU A 181 4.04 -19.85 12.96
CA LEU A 181 4.15 -18.99 11.78
C LEU A 181 4.30 -17.52 12.18
N VAL A 182 5.43 -16.90 11.85
CA VAL A 182 5.67 -15.46 11.92
C VAL A 182 5.37 -14.86 10.55
N ASP A 183 4.19 -14.28 10.39
CA ASP A 183 3.72 -13.67 9.14
C ASP A 183 3.78 -12.13 9.17
N GLY A 184 3.36 -11.48 8.09
CA GLY A 184 3.33 -10.02 7.96
C GLY A 184 4.00 -9.51 6.67
N PRO A 185 3.92 -8.20 6.38
CA PRO A 185 4.36 -7.67 5.08
C PRO A 185 5.86 -7.81 4.81
N SER A 186 6.27 -7.58 3.56
CA SER A 186 7.70 -7.40 3.27
C SER A 186 8.26 -6.20 4.04
N GLY A 187 9.55 -6.24 4.37
CA GLY A 187 10.20 -5.15 5.12
C GLY A 187 9.77 -4.96 6.57
N SER A 188 8.72 -5.64 7.10
CA SER A 188 8.25 -5.40 8.49
C SER A 188 9.19 -5.92 9.60
N GLY A 189 10.34 -6.50 9.23
CA GLY A 189 11.38 -6.95 10.16
C GLY A 189 11.20 -8.37 10.69
N LYS A 190 10.45 -9.26 10.02
CA LYS A 190 10.18 -10.63 10.48
C LYS A 190 11.44 -11.47 10.75
N SER A 191 12.36 -11.54 9.79
CA SER A 191 13.59 -12.34 9.92
C SER A 191 14.49 -11.76 11.02
N SER A 192 14.62 -10.43 11.09
CA SER A 192 15.26 -9.72 12.20
C SER A 192 14.63 -10.04 13.56
N LEU A 193 13.30 -10.08 13.64
CA LEU A 193 12.58 -10.43 14.87
C LEU A 193 12.90 -11.86 15.33
N VAL A 194 12.99 -12.82 14.42
CA VAL A 194 13.33 -14.20 14.79
C VAL A 194 14.82 -14.34 15.15
N HIS A 195 15.73 -13.78 14.35
CA HIS A 195 17.17 -13.98 14.50
C HIS A 195 17.82 -13.10 15.57
N ALA A 196 17.39 -11.84 15.73
CA ALA A 196 17.92 -10.90 16.71
C ALA A 196 17.01 -10.70 17.93
N GLY A 197 15.72 -11.04 17.83
CA GLY A 197 14.75 -10.96 18.93
C GLY A 197 14.52 -12.28 19.65
N VAL A 198 14.02 -13.30 18.96
CA VAL A 198 13.53 -14.55 19.56
C VAL A 198 14.66 -15.51 19.91
N LEU A 199 15.50 -15.86 18.92
CA LEU A 199 16.62 -16.79 19.12
C LEU A 199 17.61 -16.34 20.22
N PRO A 200 18.02 -15.06 20.33
CA PRO A 200 18.95 -14.61 21.37
C PRO A 200 18.33 -14.53 22.77
N VAL A 201 17.03 -14.85 22.92
CA VAL A 201 16.37 -15.04 24.23
C VAL A 201 16.19 -16.52 24.55
N LEU A 202 16.00 -17.38 23.53
CA LEU A 202 15.95 -18.83 23.70
C LEU A 202 17.33 -19.44 23.98
N LEU A 203 18.39 -18.95 23.32
CA LEU A 203 19.78 -19.45 23.40
C LEU A 203 20.53 -18.96 24.66
N ARG A 204 19.84 -18.83 25.80
CA ARG A 204 20.45 -18.46 27.09
C ARG A 204 20.15 -19.52 28.13
N GLU A 205 21.06 -19.65 29.08
CA GLU A 205 20.85 -20.42 30.31
C GLU A 205 19.59 -19.91 31.04
N GLY A 206 18.70 -20.83 31.43
CA GLY A 206 17.38 -20.54 31.98
C GLY A 206 16.30 -20.19 30.92
N GLY A 207 16.69 -19.91 29.68
CA GLY A 207 15.83 -19.65 28.54
C GLY A 207 14.76 -18.57 28.78
N ARG A 208 13.55 -18.78 28.23
CA ARG A 208 12.34 -18.06 28.70
C ARG A 208 11.09 -18.91 28.56
N ARG A 209 10.22 -18.86 29.58
CA ARG A 209 8.91 -19.57 29.61
C ARG A 209 9.01 -21.11 29.45
N GLY A 210 10.05 -21.74 30.00
CA GLY A 210 10.27 -23.20 29.83
C GLY A 210 10.66 -23.57 28.39
N LEU A 211 11.39 -22.67 27.72
CA LEU A 211 12.03 -22.90 26.43
C LEU A 211 13.47 -22.40 26.51
N GLN A 212 14.41 -23.33 26.56
CA GLN A 212 15.84 -23.09 26.35
C GLN A 212 16.24 -23.78 25.05
N ALA A 213 16.98 -23.07 24.19
CA ALA A 213 17.48 -23.62 22.94
C ALA A 213 18.94 -24.05 23.11
N LEU A 214 19.24 -25.31 22.82
CA LEU A 214 20.60 -25.83 22.72
C LEU A 214 21.31 -25.22 21.50
N ASP A 215 20.67 -25.33 20.34
CA ASP A 215 21.16 -24.74 19.09
C ASP A 215 20.02 -24.50 18.09
N TRP A 216 20.33 -23.82 16.98
CA TRP A 216 19.39 -23.38 15.96
C TRP A 216 19.95 -23.51 14.54
N ALA A 217 19.05 -23.59 13.56
CA ALA A 217 19.43 -23.59 12.14
C ALA A 217 18.37 -22.90 11.28
N THR A 218 18.79 -22.29 10.17
CA THR A 218 17.88 -21.73 9.16
C THR A 218 17.86 -22.58 7.89
N LEU A 219 16.64 -22.80 7.38
CA LEU A 219 16.35 -23.23 6.02
C LEU A 219 15.67 -22.08 5.26
N ASP A 220 16.22 -21.66 4.13
CA ASP A 220 15.50 -20.80 3.19
C ASP A 220 14.65 -21.69 2.27
N ALA A 221 13.33 -21.44 2.17
CA ALA A 221 12.43 -22.20 1.33
C ALA A 221 12.51 -21.84 -0.17
N ARG A 222 13.12 -20.70 -0.55
CA ARG A 222 13.35 -20.30 -1.96
C ARG A 222 14.19 -21.35 -2.71
N GLY A 223 14.19 -21.27 -4.04
CA GLY A 223 15.02 -22.12 -4.91
C GLY A 223 14.43 -23.50 -5.23
N PRO A 224 15.21 -24.41 -5.87
CA PRO A 224 14.67 -25.62 -6.45
C PRO A 224 14.00 -26.58 -5.44
N ALA A 225 12.78 -27.00 -5.77
CA ALA A 225 12.00 -27.95 -4.97
C ALA A 225 12.70 -29.32 -4.81
N SER A 226 13.52 -29.72 -5.79
CA SER A 226 14.33 -30.94 -5.74
C SER A 226 15.42 -30.92 -4.66
N THR A 227 15.97 -29.77 -4.31
CA THR A 227 17.06 -29.66 -3.31
C THR A 227 16.55 -29.39 -1.90
N LEU A 228 15.27 -29.06 -1.72
CA LEU A 228 14.69 -28.64 -0.44
C LEU A 228 14.93 -29.65 0.70
N ARG A 229 14.75 -30.96 0.44
CA ARG A 229 15.00 -32.01 1.45
C ARG A 229 16.49 -32.14 1.81
N HIS A 230 17.39 -31.91 0.85
CA HIS A 230 18.83 -31.88 1.13
C HIS A 230 19.22 -30.66 1.97
N ARG A 231 18.64 -29.48 1.68
CA ARG A 231 18.87 -28.25 2.44
C ARG A 231 18.31 -28.34 3.87
N LEU A 232 17.17 -29.02 4.08
CA LEU A 232 16.68 -29.36 5.42
C LEU A 232 17.67 -30.25 6.19
N ALA A 233 18.17 -31.31 5.55
CA ALA A 233 19.17 -32.19 6.16
C ALA A 233 20.48 -31.46 6.49
N ASP A 234 20.90 -30.56 5.61
CA ASP A 234 22.12 -29.76 5.80
C ASP A 234 21.95 -28.75 6.94
N ALA A 235 20.77 -28.14 7.10
CA ALA A 235 20.43 -27.28 8.23
C ALA A 235 20.48 -28.06 9.56
N ILE A 236 19.81 -29.21 9.64
CA ILE A 236 19.81 -30.10 10.82
C ILE A 236 21.25 -30.58 11.14
N SER A 237 22.09 -30.81 10.12
CA SER A 237 23.49 -31.24 10.30
C SER A 237 24.48 -30.19 10.80
N ARG A 238 23.99 -28.97 11.11
CA ARG A 238 24.78 -27.90 11.73
C ARG A 238 24.62 -27.87 13.25
N TRP A 239 23.54 -28.46 13.79
CA TRP A 239 23.25 -28.44 15.22
C TRP A 239 24.37 -29.04 16.06
N GLN A 240 24.65 -28.40 17.20
CA GLN A 240 25.64 -28.80 18.18
C GLN A 240 24.99 -29.08 19.55
N SER A 241 25.64 -29.89 20.38
CA SER A 241 25.29 -30.08 21.80
C SER A 241 26.58 -30.17 22.61
N GLY A 242 26.68 -29.42 23.71
CA GLY A 242 27.92 -29.32 24.51
C GLY A 242 29.14 -28.72 23.78
N GLY A 243 28.98 -28.23 22.54
CA GLY A 243 30.05 -27.81 21.64
C GLY A 243 30.38 -28.81 20.53
N ASP A 244 29.94 -30.07 20.65
CA ASP A 244 30.15 -31.11 19.65
C ASP A 244 29.04 -31.15 18.58
N PRO A 245 29.34 -31.47 17.31
CA PRO A 245 28.32 -31.64 16.26
C PRO A 245 27.37 -32.81 16.56
N LEU A 246 26.07 -32.52 16.66
CA LEU A 246 25.00 -33.51 16.89
C LEU A 246 24.93 -34.58 15.78
N PHE A 247 25.42 -34.24 14.59
CA PHE A 247 25.64 -35.16 13.48
C PHE A 247 27.04 -34.95 12.89
N PRO A 248 27.98 -35.90 13.08
CA PRO A 248 29.31 -35.84 12.48
C PRO A 248 29.27 -35.69 10.95
N PRO A 249 30.29 -35.08 10.31
CA PRO A 249 30.33 -34.87 8.86
C PRO A 249 30.12 -36.16 8.03
N THR A 250 30.59 -37.30 8.55
CA THR A 250 30.41 -38.64 7.97
C THR A 250 28.94 -39.08 7.90
N GLU A 251 28.14 -38.77 8.93
CA GLU A 251 26.71 -39.11 9.01
C GLU A 251 25.83 -38.25 8.07
N ARG A 252 26.32 -37.11 7.57
CA ARG A 252 25.51 -36.19 6.73
C ARG A 252 24.88 -36.87 5.51
N ARG A 253 25.59 -37.82 4.89
CA ARG A 253 25.08 -38.62 3.75
C ARG A 253 23.98 -39.59 4.17
N GLU A 254 24.00 -40.08 5.40
CA GLU A 254 22.97 -40.93 5.98
C GLU A 254 21.76 -40.10 6.42
N LEU A 255 21.96 -39.00 7.14
CA LEU A 255 20.90 -38.06 7.55
C LEU A 255 20.07 -37.59 6.34
N ARG A 256 20.73 -37.21 5.23
CA ARG A 256 20.09 -36.88 3.94
C ARG A 256 19.24 -38.01 3.35
N ARG A 257 19.53 -39.28 3.64
CA ARG A 257 18.76 -40.47 3.19
C ARG A 257 17.65 -40.83 4.20
N ALA A 258 17.93 -40.71 5.49
CA ALA A 258 17.01 -41.03 6.58
C ALA A 258 15.83 -40.05 6.63
N LEU A 259 16.06 -38.74 6.47
CA LEU A 259 15.01 -37.72 6.36
C LEU A 259 14.06 -37.92 5.15
N VAL A 260 14.41 -38.78 4.20
CA VAL A 260 13.56 -39.17 3.05
C VAL A 260 12.79 -40.46 3.32
N ARG A 261 13.19 -41.26 4.32
CA ARG A 261 12.61 -42.59 4.64
C ARG A 261 11.81 -42.58 5.95
N ASP A 262 12.41 -42.14 7.04
CA ASP A 262 11.77 -42.01 8.35
C ASP A 262 12.26 -40.75 9.09
N THR A 263 11.47 -39.68 9.00
CA THR A 263 11.68 -38.43 9.73
C THR A 263 11.55 -38.60 11.25
N ALA A 264 10.69 -39.49 11.73
CA ALA A 264 10.47 -39.71 13.16
C ALA A 264 11.63 -40.51 13.80
N GLN A 265 12.33 -41.37 13.06
CA GLN A 265 13.62 -41.91 13.51
C GLN A 265 14.66 -40.80 13.71
N ILE A 266 14.70 -39.79 12.83
CA ILE A 266 15.61 -38.64 13.00
C ILE A 266 15.21 -37.77 14.20
N ALA A 267 13.93 -37.48 14.40
CA ALA A 267 13.44 -36.80 15.60
C ALA A 267 13.85 -37.53 16.89
N ARG A 268 13.72 -38.87 16.92
CA ARG A 268 14.15 -39.72 18.03
C ARG A 268 15.67 -39.74 18.23
N ARG A 269 16.48 -39.76 17.16
CA ARG A 269 17.96 -39.63 17.25
C ARG A 269 18.38 -38.28 17.82
N ILE A 270 17.70 -37.19 17.44
CA ILE A 270 17.94 -35.85 17.98
C ILE A 270 17.62 -35.81 19.47
N ALA A 271 16.46 -36.32 19.88
CA ALA A 271 16.07 -36.39 21.29
C ALA A 271 17.06 -37.23 22.13
N TRP A 272 17.51 -38.38 21.61
CA TRP A 272 18.47 -39.24 22.30
C TRP A 272 19.86 -38.59 22.43
N ARG A 273 20.36 -37.93 21.37
CA ARG A 273 21.64 -37.20 21.41
C ARG A 273 21.59 -35.88 22.20
N ALA A 274 20.40 -35.36 22.50
CA ALA A 274 20.23 -34.20 23.39
C ALA A 274 20.39 -34.58 24.89
N GLY A 275 20.21 -35.86 25.23
CA GLY A 275 20.20 -36.34 26.62
C GLY A 275 18.92 -35.99 27.39
N ASP A 276 18.90 -36.32 28.69
CA ASP A 276 17.73 -36.21 29.56
C ASP A 276 17.55 -34.83 30.22
N ILE A 277 18.29 -33.79 29.79
CA ILE A 277 18.06 -32.42 30.27
C ILE A 277 16.62 -32.03 29.92
N GLN A 278 15.79 -31.78 30.92
CA GLN A 278 14.38 -31.43 30.69
C GLN A 278 14.28 -29.98 30.17
N ASP A 279 13.26 -29.72 29.34
CA ASP A 279 12.94 -28.43 28.70
C ASP A 279 13.90 -27.86 27.64
N ASP A 280 15.06 -28.47 27.41
CA ASP A 280 15.95 -28.12 26.28
C ASP A 280 15.40 -28.57 24.90
N VAL A 281 15.52 -27.69 23.90
CA VAL A 281 15.04 -27.90 22.52
C VAL A 281 16.04 -27.45 21.43
N PHE A 282 15.86 -27.94 20.21
CA PHE A 282 16.50 -27.40 18.99
C PHE A 282 15.52 -26.54 18.19
N VAL A 283 15.99 -25.42 17.62
CA VAL A 283 15.14 -24.50 16.85
C VAL A 283 15.45 -24.55 15.35
N LEU A 284 14.45 -24.86 14.53
CA LEU A 284 14.54 -24.77 13.07
C LEU A 284 13.74 -23.57 12.58
N VAL A 285 14.42 -22.55 12.06
CA VAL A 285 13.80 -21.43 11.36
C VAL A 285 13.64 -21.79 9.88
N ILE A 286 12.47 -21.52 9.30
CA ILE A 286 12.22 -21.73 7.87
C ILE A 286 11.72 -20.42 7.25
N ASP A 287 12.59 -19.69 6.56
CA ASP A 287 12.23 -18.40 5.94
C ASP A 287 11.65 -18.58 4.52
N ASN A 288 10.91 -17.56 4.05
CA ASN A 288 10.17 -17.53 2.79
C ASN A 288 9.20 -18.71 2.58
N LEU A 289 8.58 -19.18 3.67
CA LEU A 289 7.73 -20.38 3.68
C LEU A 289 6.52 -20.30 2.71
N GLU A 290 6.13 -19.10 2.25
CA GLU A 290 5.12 -18.92 1.19
C GLU A 290 5.51 -19.56 -0.15
N GLU A 291 6.81 -19.66 -0.48
CA GLU A 291 7.21 -20.12 -1.81
C GLU A 291 6.97 -21.63 -2.03
N LEU A 292 6.64 -22.37 -0.97
CA LEU A 292 6.12 -23.74 -1.05
C LEU A 292 4.63 -23.80 -1.41
N VAL A 293 3.91 -22.68 -1.32
CA VAL A 293 2.46 -22.57 -1.57
C VAL A 293 2.08 -21.52 -2.63
N THR A 294 3.07 -20.83 -3.21
CA THR A 294 2.93 -19.98 -4.41
C THR A 294 2.28 -20.77 -5.56
N PRO A 295 1.38 -20.16 -6.37
CA PRO A 295 0.85 -20.79 -7.58
C PRO A 295 1.95 -21.26 -8.53
N GLY A 296 1.99 -22.55 -8.83
CA GLY A 296 3.07 -23.21 -9.57
C GLY A 296 4.01 -24.06 -8.71
N ALA A 297 3.98 -23.91 -7.38
CA ALA A 297 4.75 -24.75 -6.47
C ALA A 297 4.30 -26.23 -6.51
N ARG A 298 5.27 -27.13 -6.41
CA ARG A 298 5.06 -28.59 -6.40
C ARG A 298 4.34 -29.03 -5.13
N ARG A 299 3.02 -29.28 -5.24
CA ARG A 299 2.11 -29.66 -4.15
C ARG A 299 2.59 -30.88 -3.35
N ASP A 300 3.26 -31.82 -4.01
CA ASP A 300 3.85 -33.03 -3.45
C ASP A 300 5.07 -32.73 -2.56
N VAL A 301 5.97 -31.86 -3.03
CA VAL A 301 7.15 -31.42 -2.26
C VAL A 301 6.72 -30.60 -1.05
N ALA A 302 5.80 -29.65 -1.25
CA ALA A 302 5.24 -28.84 -0.19
C ALA A 302 4.58 -29.70 0.90
N ARG A 303 3.71 -30.65 0.50
CA ARG A 303 3.10 -31.60 1.44
C ARG A 303 4.16 -32.37 2.23
N THR A 304 5.18 -32.92 1.55
CA THR A 304 6.23 -33.69 2.26
C THR A 304 6.97 -32.84 3.29
N LEU A 305 7.22 -31.55 3.03
CA LEU A 305 7.91 -30.73 4.02
C LEU A 305 7.04 -30.50 5.26
N PHE A 306 5.75 -30.17 5.11
CA PHE A 306 4.87 -29.99 6.27
C PHE A 306 4.68 -31.31 7.05
N GLU A 307 4.54 -32.45 6.37
CA GLU A 307 4.53 -33.80 6.98
C GLU A 307 5.83 -34.09 7.75
N ALA A 308 6.99 -33.66 7.22
CA ALA A 308 8.28 -33.80 7.91
C ALA A 308 8.42 -32.84 9.11
N ILE A 309 7.93 -31.60 9.00
CA ILE A 309 7.92 -30.62 10.10
C ILE A 309 7.10 -31.13 11.28
N ALA A 310 5.94 -31.76 11.02
CA ALA A 310 5.15 -32.42 12.06
C ALA A 310 5.94 -33.53 12.76
N ARG A 311 6.47 -34.49 11.99
CA ARG A 311 7.26 -35.63 12.52
C ARG A 311 8.54 -35.24 13.24
N LEU A 312 9.14 -34.09 12.90
CA LEU A 312 10.28 -33.55 13.64
C LEU A 312 9.87 -32.99 15.01
N THR A 313 8.67 -32.40 15.11
CA THR A 313 8.23 -31.63 16.29
C THR A 313 7.29 -32.40 17.24
N GLU A 314 6.81 -33.58 16.82
CA GLU A 314 5.98 -34.52 17.61
C GLU A 314 6.51 -34.82 19.02
N ASN A 315 7.83 -34.91 19.20
CA ASN A 315 8.45 -35.26 20.48
C ASN A 315 8.76 -34.07 21.41
N GLY A 316 8.38 -32.84 21.02
CA GLY A 316 8.59 -31.62 21.81
C GLY A 316 10.06 -31.19 22.00
N ARG A 317 11.04 -31.89 21.41
CA ARG A 317 12.48 -31.56 21.42
C ARG A 317 12.90 -30.66 20.26
N ILE A 318 12.06 -30.49 19.25
CA ILE A 318 12.30 -29.58 18.13
C ILE A 318 11.17 -28.56 18.07
N VAL A 319 11.53 -27.31 17.83
CA VAL A 319 10.62 -26.17 17.68
C VAL A 319 10.84 -25.55 16.30
N VAL A 320 9.77 -25.39 15.52
CA VAL A 320 9.86 -24.86 14.15
C VAL A 320 9.23 -23.47 14.06
N ILE A 321 10.00 -22.48 13.62
CA ILE A 321 9.56 -21.12 13.38
C ILE A 321 9.54 -20.88 11.87
N GLY A 322 8.36 -20.99 11.26
CA GLY A 322 8.16 -20.59 9.87
C GLY A 322 8.06 -19.06 9.77
N ILE A 323 8.82 -18.43 8.89
CA ILE A 323 8.65 -17.02 8.53
C ILE A 323 7.98 -16.96 7.15
N SER A 324 6.97 -16.11 7.00
CA SER A 324 6.28 -15.95 5.72
C SER A 324 5.76 -14.53 5.50
N ARG A 325 5.46 -14.16 4.25
CA ARG A 325 4.74 -12.93 3.95
C ARG A 325 3.21 -13.11 4.19
N SER A 326 2.48 -12.03 4.48
CA SER A 326 1.02 -12.04 4.75
C SER A 326 0.22 -12.83 3.70
N GLU A 327 0.66 -12.70 2.45
CA GLU A 327 0.21 -13.34 1.22
C GLU A 327 0.22 -14.88 1.30
N GLY A 328 1.20 -15.44 2.01
CA GLY A 328 1.34 -16.86 2.27
C GLY A 328 0.39 -17.36 3.36
N ARG A 329 0.12 -16.54 4.38
CA ARG A 329 -0.46 -16.95 5.68
C ARG A 329 -1.58 -17.97 5.55
N ARG A 330 -2.64 -17.68 4.78
CA ARG A 330 -3.81 -18.57 4.62
C ARG A 330 -3.41 -19.95 4.08
N ARG A 331 -2.60 -19.98 3.01
CA ARG A 331 -2.17 -21.20 2.31
C ARG A 331 -1.13 -21.99 3.12
N VAL A 332 -0.27 -21.29 3.87
CA VAL A 332 0.70 -21.91 4.79
C VAL A 332 -0.03 -22.59 5.96
N LEU A 333 -0.99 -21.91 6.61
CA LEU A 333 -1.75 -22.48 7.73
C LEU A 333 -2.70 -23.60 7.30
N GLU A 334 -3.32 -23.49 6.12
CA GLU A 334 -4.07 -24.59 5.50
C GLU A 334 -3.21 -25.85 5.35
N ARG A 335 -1.97 -25.71 4.88
CA ARG A 335 -1.02 -26.83 4.73
C ARG A 335 -0.47 -27.34 6.06
N ALA A 336 -0.19 -26.45 7.01
CA ALA A 336 0.25 -26.82 8.35
C ALA A 336 -0.81 -27.68 9.06
N ARG A 337 -2.07 -27.25 9.04
CA ARG A 337 -3.19 -28.00 9.63
C ARG A 337 -3.40 -29.38 8.99
N TRP A 338 -3.28 -29.49 7.66
CA TRP A 338 -3.34 -30.80 6.97
C TRP A 338 -2.20 -31.75 7.33
N ALA A 339 -1.08 -31.25 7.85
CA ALA A 339 0.02 -32.05 8.38
C ALA A 339 -0.07 -32.31 9.90
N GLY A 340 -1.12 -31.85 10.58
CA GLY A 340 -1.28 -31.98 12.03
C GLY A 340 -0.54 -30.94 12.88
N LEU A 341 -0.01 -29.87 12.27
CA LEU A 341 0.59 -28.75 13.00
C LEU A 341 -0.48 -27.81 13.58
N PRO A 342 -0.22 -27.16 14.73
CA PRO A 342 -1.14 -26.22 15.34
C PRO A 342 -1.39 -24.98 14.46
N ASP A 343 -2.59 -24.41 14.56
CA ASP A 343 -2.96 -23.13 13.93
C ASP A 343 -2.40 -21.94 14.75
N ALA A 344 -1.08 -21.91 14.86
CA ALA A 344 -0.32 -21.00 15.71
C ALA A 344 0.44 -19.99 14.85
N ALA A 345 -0.02 -18.74 14.82
CA ALA A 345 0.53 -17.72 13.94
C ALA A 345 0.45 -16.31 14.53
N MET A 346 1.51 -15.52 14.37
CA MET A 346 1.57 -14.10 14.76
C MET A 346 1.95 -13.21 13.58
N THR A 347 1.33 -12.04 13.50
CA THR A 347 1.60 -11.06 12.43
C THR A 347 2.53 -9.96 12.93
N VAL A 348 3.59 -9.70 12.17
CA VAL A 348 4.53 -8.59 12.38
C VAL A 348 4.10 -7.41 11.53
N HIS A 349 3.37 -6.49 12.17
CA HIS A 349 2.96 -5.21 11.59
C HIS A 349 4.17 -4.27 11.39
N PRO A 350 4.06 -3.23 10.53
CA PRO A 350 4.98 -2.09 10.56
C PRO A 350 5.18 -1.55 11.99
N PRO A 351 6.36 -0.98 12.30
CA PRO A 351 6.62 -0.38 13.60
C PRO A 351 5.74 0.85 13.84
N ARG A 352 5.32 1.04 15.09
CA ARG A 352 4.74 2.28 15.58
C ARG A 352 5.79 3.38 15.71
N GLU A 353 5.36 4.63 15.83
CA GLU A 353 6.25 5.79 16.00
C GLU A 353 7.20 5.64 17.20
N TRP A 354 6.72 5.09 18.33
CA TRP A 354 7.58 4.78 19.47
C TRP A 354 8.49 3.56 19.28
N GLU A 355 8.09 2.57 18.46
CA GLU A 355 8.97 1.45 18.08
C GLU A 355 10.11 1.97 17.19
N LEU A 356 9.80 2.85 16.22
CA LEU A 356 10.78 3.56 15.39
C LEU A 356 11.73 4.42 16.23
N ALA A 357 11.19 5.23 17.15
CA ALA A 357 12.00 6.07 18.03
C ALA A 357 13.00 5.25 18.85
N GLN A 358 12.62 4.06 19.35
CA GLN A 358 13.56 3.16 20.02
C GLN A 358 14.59 2.57 19.04
N MET A 359 14.20 2.18 17.82
CA MET A 359 15.09 1.68 16.77
C MET A 359 16.10 2.71 16.24
N ILE A 360 15.79 4.01 16.39
CA ILE A 360 16.67 5.12 16.03
C ILE A 360 17.57 5.49 17.21
N ARG A 361 17.00 5.72 18.40
CA ARG A 361 17.72 6.33 19.53
C ARG A 361 18.68 5.38 20.24
N VAL A 362 18.24 4.15 20.55
CA VAL A 362 18.98 3.26 21.45
C VAL A 362 20.21 2.60 20.79
N PRO A 363 20.23 2.23 19.49
CA PRO A 363 21.46 1.70 18.86
C PRO A 363 22.56 2.77 18.75
N ALA A 364 22.18 4.02 18.46
CA ALA A 364 23.03 5.20 18.53
C ALA A 364 23.63 5.38 19.94
N GLU A 365 22.79 5.36 20.98
CA GLU A 365 23.22 5.46 22.38
C GLU A 365 24.21 4.33 22.77
N VAL A 366 23.92 3.09 22.36
CA VAL A 366 24.79 1.92 22.60
C VAL A 366 26.13 2.00 21.85
N ALA A 367 26.18 2.68 20.70
CA ALA A 367 27.39 2.89 19.93
C ALA A 367 28.16 4.17 20.28
N GLY A 368 27.61 5.04 21.14
CA GLY A 368 28.19 6.35 21.43
C GLY A 368 28.04 7.37 20.30
N LEU A 369 27.05 7.21 19.42
CA LEU A 369 26.77 8.06 18.26
C LEU A 369 25.50 8.90 18.49
N PRO A 370 25.55 10.01 19.25
CA PRO A 370 24.41 10.90 19.45
C PRO A 370 23.93 11.54 18.14
N PHE A 371 22.67 11.97 18.10
CA PHE A 371 22.12 12.79 17.03
C PHE A 371 22.34 14.27 17.32
N GLU A 372 22.66 15.06 16.28
CA GLU A 372 22.75 16.51 16.41
C GLU A 372 21.40 17.13 16.81
N GLN A 373 21.48 18.15 17.66
CA GLN A 373 20.36 19.03 18.00
C GLN A 373 20.66 20.44 17.48
N GLU A 374 19.78 20.98 16.63
CA GLU A 374 19.95 22.28 15.99
C GLU A 374 19.85 23.40 17.04
N PRO A 375 20.92 24.18 17.31
CA PRO A 375 20.99 25.04 18.52
C PRO A 375 19.93 26.14 18.61
N ALA A 376 19.35 26.57 17.49
CA ALA A 376 18.36 27.65 17.44
C ALA A 376 16.92 27.18 17.72
N THR A 377 16.62 25.91 17.45
CA THR A 377 15.25 25.36 17.50
C THR A 377 15.09 24.27 18.55
N GLY A 378 16.19 23.62 18.96
CA GLY A 378 16.15 22.40 19.75
C GLY A 378 15.66 21.17 18.98
N TRP A 379 15.44 21.28 17.66
CA TRP A 379 15.04 20.16 16.81
C TRP A 379 16.19 19.18 16.63
N ARG A 380 15.92 17.88 16.60
CA ARG A 380 16.94 16.83 16.56
C ARG A 380 16.85 16.03 15.28
N LEU A 381 18.00 15.54 14.78
CA LEU A 381 18.02 14.74 13.55
C LEU A 381 17.18 13.45 13.68
N ASP A 382 17.10 12.85 14.88
CA ASP A 382 16.23 11.69 15.10
C ASP A 382 14.72 12.00 15.03
N ASP A 383 14.28 13.20 15.43
CA ASP A 383 12.88 13.61 15.26
C ASP A 383 12.55 13.89 13.78
N GLU A 384 13.48 14.47 13.03
CA GLU A 384 13.39 14.63 11.57
C GLU A 384 13.23 13.28 10.85
N LEU A 385 14.07 12.30 11.21
CA LEU A 385 14.02 10.94 10.66
C LEU A 385 12.71 10.21 11.00
N ILE A 386 12.20 10.34 12.23
CA ILE A 386 10.87 9.82 12.62
C ILE A 386 9.78 10.47 11.76
N GLY A 387 9.82 11.80 11.61
CA GLY A 387 8.83 12.57 10.85
C GLY A 387 8.77 12.16 9.38
N ALA A 388 9.92 12.04 8.71
CA ALA A 388 10.03 11.58 7.33
C ALA A 388 9.48 10.15 7.14
N LEU A 389 9.85 9.23 8.04
CA LEU A 389 9.45 7.82 7.96
C LEU A 389 7.98 7.57 8.34
N ARG A 390 7.33 8.48 9.08
CA ARG A 390 5.95 8.30 9.57
C ARG A 390 4.93 8.04 8.47
N ARG A 391 5.16 8.56 7.27
CA ARG A 391 4.26 8.39 6.10
C ARG A 391 4.66 7.21 5.21
N HIS A 392 5.78 6.53 5.47
CA HIS A 392 6.30 5.51 4.58
C HIS A 392 5.62 4.15 4.79
N PRO A 393 5.12 3.45 3.75
CA PRO A 393 4.47 2.15 3.92
C PRO A 393 5.39 1.07 4.51
N TRP A 394 6.67 1.11 4.13
CA TRP A 394 7.70 0.14 4.52
C TRP A 394 8.88 0.88 5.17
N PRO A 395 8.76 1.37 6.42
CA PRO A 395 9.75 2.30 6.96
C PRO A 395 11.09 1.65 7.29
N LEU A 396 11.12 0.36 7.66
CA LEU A 396 12.34 -0.28 8.20
C LEU A 396 13.51 -0.45 7.21
N PRO A 397 13.33 -0.89 5.95
CA PRO A 397 14.46 -0.98 5.01
C PRO A 397 15.06 0.40 4.70
N VAL A 398 14.19 1.41 4.57
CA VAL A 398 14.54 2.81 4.29
C VAL A 398 15.27 3.44 5.49
N LEU A 399 14.74 3.24 6.70
CA LEU A 399 15.34 3.62 7.97
C LEU A 399 16.77 3.09 8.10
N GLN A 400 16.96 1.78 7.90
CA GLN A 400 18.26 1.15 8.11
C GLN A 400 19.26 1.53 7.01
N LEU A 401 18.82 1.70 5.76
CA LEU A 401 19.65 2.27 4.70
C LEU A 401 20.10 3.70 5.05
N THR A 402 19.16 4.54 5.50
CA THR A 402 19.44 5.95 5.87
C THR A 402 20.43 6.01 7.04
N LEU A 403 20.17 5.28 8.11
CA LEU A 403 21.02 5.30 9.30
C LEU A 403 22.39 4.64 9.09
N ALA A 404 22.50 3.58 8.27
CA ALA A 404 23.80 3.03 7.88
C ALA A 404 24.57 4.02 6.99
N THR A 405 23.92 4.63 5.99
CA THR A 405 24.56 5.61 5.10
C THR A 405 25.04 6.87 5.84
N LEU A 406 24.36 7.23 6.95
CA LEU A 406 24.81 8.28 7.86
C LEU A 406 25.97 7.81 8.75
N ALA A 407 25.84 6.67 9.42
CA ALA A 407 26.87 6.16 10.35
C ALA A 407 28.18 5.78 9.64
N ASP A 408 28.12 5.41 8.36
CA ASP A 408 29.27 5.05 7.53
C ASP A 408 29.77 6.26 6.68
N HIS A 409 29.26 7.48 6.92
CA HIS A 409 29.67 8.70 6.19
C HIS A 409 31.07 9.17 6.64
N PRO A 410 31.98 9.60 5.73
CA PRO A 410 33.36 9.92 6.10
C PRO A 410 33.53 11.03 7.17
N ASP A 411 32.61 12.00 7.19
CA ASP A 411 32.65 13.12 8.15
C ASP A 411 32.04 12.76 9.52
N THR A 412 31.23 11.69 9.57
CA THR A 412 30.53 11.23 10.78
C THR A 412 31.50 10.54 11.73
N THR A 413 32.08 11.36 12.61
CA THR A 413 33.17 10.97 13.53
C THR A 413 32.78 10.95 15.00
N SER A 414 31.74 11.70 15.40
CA SER A 414 31.31 11.80 16.80
C SER A 414 29.81 12.01 17.02
N ALA A 415 29.04 12.33 15.96
CA ALA A 415 27.58 12.48 16.00
C ALA A 415 26.98 12.24 14.61
N LEU A 416 25.69 11.90 14.57
CA LEU A 416 24.88 11.84 13.35
C LEU A 416 24.28 13.24 13.11
N ASP A 417 24.76 13.94 12.09
CA ASP A 417 24.59 15.38 11.92
C ASP A 417 23.70 15.81 10.73
N PHE A 418 23.11 17.00 10.85
CA PHE A 418 22.27 17.61 9.82
C PHE A 418 23.03 17.98 8.54
N PRO A 419 24.26 18.54 8.56
CA PRO A 419 25.05 18.78 7.35
C PRO A 419 25.24 17.54 6.47
N SER A 420 25.64 16.40 7.04
CA SER A 420 25.80 15.11 6.37
C SER A 420 24.45 14.63 5.82
N TYR A 421 23.38 14.65 6.63
CA TYR A 421 22.03 14.27 6.19
C TYR A 421 21.50 15.15 5.04
N ARG A 422 21.69 16.47 5.11
CA ARG A 422 21.31 17.43 4.06
C ARG A 422 22.15 17.20 2.79
N THR A 423 23.46 16.97 2.90
CA THR A 423 24.38 16.67 1.78
C THR A 423 24.07 15.35 1.09
N LEU A 424 23.65 14.34 1.86
CA LEU A 424 23.19 13.05 1.33
C LEU A 424 21.84 13.14 0.60
N GLY A 425 21.10 14.25 0.76
CA GLY A 425 19.80 14.51 0.15
C GLY A 425 18.61 14.03 0.98
N GLY A 426 18.78 13.87 2.29
CA GLY A 426 17.79 13.29 3.19
C GLY A 426 17.48 11.82 2.88
N VAL A 427 16.35 11.32 3.39
CA VAL A 427 15.86 9.96 3.10
C VAL A 427 15.74 9.73 1.58
N ASP A 428 15.08 10.63 0.86
CA ASP A 428 14.83 10.54 -0.58
C ASP A 428 16.13 10.45 -1.40
N GLY A 429 17.12 11.27 -1.08
CA GLY A 429 18.43 11.28 -1.75
C GLY A 429 19.26 10.03 -1.48
N ILE A 430 19.20 9.48 -0.28
CA ILE A 430 19.88 8.22 0.06
C ILE A 430 19.23 7.04 -0.67
N VAL A 431 17.89 6.94 -0.64
CA VAL A 431 17.16 5.89 -1.37
C VAL A 431 17.38 5.99 -2.89
N THR A 432 17.44 7.21 -3.41
CA THR A 432 17.78 7.50 -4.82
C THR A 432 19.21 7.07 -5.18
N ARG A 433 20.20 7.38 -4.33
CA ARG A 433 21.60 7.00 -4.54
C ARG A 433 21.78 5.48 -4.57
N HIS A 434 21.12 4.76 -3.66
CA HIS A 434 21.09 3.29 -3.65
C HIS A 434 20.43 2.71 -4.91
N ALA A 435 19.29 3.27 -5.33
CA ALA A 435 18.62 2.85 -6.57
C ALA A 435 19.50 3.04 -7.81
N GLU A 436 20.19 4.17 -7.90
CA GLU A 436 21.13 4.46 -8.98
C GLU A 436 22.34 3.50 -8.98
N GLN A 437 22.94 3.24 -7.82
CA GLN A 437 24.04 2.29 -7.67
C GLN A 437 23.66 0.88 -8.11
N VAL A 438 22.53 0.35 -7.62
CA VAL A 438 22.03 -0.98 -7.97
C VAL A 438 21.72 -1.10 -9.46
N VAL A 439 21.03 -0.11 -10.04
CA VAL A 439 20.59 -0.17 -11.45
C VAL A 439 21.71 0.10 -12.44
N SER A 440 22.70 0.92 -12.09
CA SER A 440 23.95 1.04 -12.87
C SER A 440 24.90 -0.16 -12.69
N GLY A 441 24.71 -0.98 -11.65
CA GLY A 441 25.34 -2.31 -11.47
C GLY A 441 24.63 -3.47 -12.20
N LEU A 442 23.64 -3.17 -13.04
CA LEU A 442 23.00 -4.13 -13.96
C LEU A 442 23.69 -4.14 -15.32
N ASN A 443 23.68 -5.28 -16.02
CA ASN A 443 24.14 -5.33 -17.42
C ASN A 443 23.12 -4.67 -18.38
N GLU A 444 23.54 -4.35 -19.61
CA GLU A 444 22.70 -3.64 -20.60
C GLU A 444 21.32 -4.29 -20.84
N SER A 445 21.24 -5.62 -20.87
CA SER A 445 19.97 -6.36 -21.07
C SER A 445 19.07 -6.29 -19.83
N GLU A 446 19.66 -6.31 -18.63
CA GLU A 446 18.95 -6.06 -17.37
C GLU A 446 18.50 -4.60 -17.26
N GLN A 447 19.31 -3.62 -17.69
CA GLN A 447 18.91 -2.20 -17.72
C GLN A 447 17.76 -1.95 -18.72
N ALA A 448 17.83 -2.51 -19.93
CA ALA A 448 16.73 -2.45 -20.89
C ALA A 448 15.45 -3.10 -20.33
N THR A 449 15.59 -4.22 -19.60
CA THR A 449 14.48 -4.89 -18.93
C THR A 449 13.95 -4.11 -17.71
N PHE A 450 14.79 -3.34 -17.02
CA PHE A 450 14.36 -2.40 -15.98
C PHE A 450 13.43 -1.33 -16.56
N LEU A 451 13.75 -0.75 -17.71
CA LEU A 451 12.88 0.25 -18.36
C LEU A 451 11.54 -0.36 -18.84
N ARG A 452 11.53 -1.62 -19.29
CA ARG A 452 10.28 -2.36 -19.60
C ARG A 452 9.44 -2.61 -18.35
N LEU A 453 10.09 -2.98 -17.23
CA LEU A 453 9.44 -3.19 -15.95
C LEU A 453 8.90 -1.87 -15.36
N LEU A 454 9.63 -0.76 -15.51
CA LEU A 454 9.24 0.57 -15.03
C LEU A 454 7.93 1.04 -15.65
N LYS A 455 7.66 0.71 -16.93
CA LYS A 455 6.34 0.88 -17.55
C LYS A 455 5.21 0.24 -16.73
N GLN A 456 5.43 -0.89 -16.07
CA GLN A 456 4.43 -1.58 -15.24
C GLN A 456 4.42 -1.10 -13.78
N LEU A 457 5.45 -0.36 -13.33
CA LEU A 457 5.64 0.12 -11.95
C LEU A 457 5.32 1.60 -11.72
N ALA A 458 5.18 2.40 -12.78
CA ALA A 458 4.83 3.82 -12.70
C ALA A 458 3.50 4.13 -13.41
N THR A 459 2.80 5.17 -12.96
CA THR A 459 1.68 5.82 -13.65
C THR A 459 1.72 7.33 -13.38
N VAL A 460 0.92 8.10 -14.09
CA VAL A 460 0.61 9.49 -13.73
C VAL A 460 -0.84 9.60 -13.22
N THR A 461 -1.19 10.72 -12.61
CA THR A 461 -2.59 11.11 -12.37
C THR A 461 -3.34 11.35 -13.70
N VAL A 462 -4.68 11.49 -13.64
CA VAL A 462 -5.50 11.74 -14.85
C VAL A 462 -5.75 13.23 -15.07
N ASP A 463 -5.96 13.96 -13.98
CA ASP A 463 -6.28 15.39 -13.96
C ASP A 463 -5.04 16.29 -13.76
N GLY A 464 -3.86 15.68 -13.67
CA GLY A 464 -2.54 16.30 -13.57
C GLY A 464 -1.47 15.37 -14.13
N ASP A 465 -0.20 15.74 -13.93
CA ASP A 465 0.95 15.05 -14.49
C ASP A 465 1.84 14.39 -13.41
N ASP A 466 1.37 14.35 -12.16
CA ASP A 466 2.09 13.82 -11.00
C ASP A 466 2.39 12.32 -11.12
N ALA A 467 3.66 11.96 -10.92
CA ALA A 467 4.09 10.57 -10.89
C ALA A 467 3.54 9.81 -9.66
N GLN A 468 2.97 8.63 -9.89
CA GLN A 468 2.42 7.76 -8.86
C GLN A 468 2.88 6.31 -9.04
N LEU A 469 3.01 5.58 -7.92
CA LEU A 469 3.34 4.16 -7.95
C LEU A 469 2.21 3.35 -8.60
N ALA A 470 2.57 2.59 -9.65
CA ALA A 470 1.77 1.50 -10.18
C ALA A 470 2.34 0.14 -9.72
N HIS A 471 1.63 -0.94 -10.04
CA HIS A 471 1.95 -2.28 -9.55
C HIS A 471 1.90 -3.28 -10.71
N ALA A 472 3.02 -3.92 -10.98
CA ALA A 472 3.12 -4.94 -12.03
C ALA A 472 2.59 -6.27 -11.49
N ARG A 473 1.71 -6.96 -12.22
CA ARG A 473 1.21 -8.27 -11.78
C ARG A 473 2.25 -9.35 -12.09
N TRP A 474 2.55 -10.21 -11.12
CA TRP A 474 3.53 -11.28 -11.29
C TRP A 474 3.23 -12.21 -12.48
N ALA A 475 1.94 -12.37 -12.81
CA ALA A 475 1.46 -13.15 -13.93
C ALA A 475 1.59 -12.45 -15.30
N SER A 476 1.71 -11.11 -15.37
CA SER A 476 1.94 -10.39 -16.65
C SER A 476 3.41 -10.26 -17.00
N LEU A 477 4.31 -10.34 -16.02
CA LEU A 477 5.76 -10.29 -16.25
C LEU A 477 6.26 -11.46 -17.10
N ASP A 478 7.27 -11.23 -17.95
CA ASP A 478 8.00 -12.30 -18.66
C ASP A 478 9.03 -13.04 -17.77
N SER A 479 9.84 -13.93 -18.35
CA SER A 479 10.87 -14.69 -17.62
C SER A 479 12.00 -13.82 -17.03
N ASP A 480 12.34 -12.73 -17.70
CA ASP A 480 13.51 -11.91 -17.41
C ASP A 480 13.11 -10.68 -16.61
N GLU A 481 11.93 -10.11 -16.87
CA GLU A 481 11.25 -9.19 -15.96
C GLU A 481 11.04 -9.84 -14.58
N ARG A 482 10.64 -11.12 -14.49
CA ARG A 482 10.55 -11.83 -13.20
C ARG A 482 11.91 -12.03 -12.55
N ARG A 483 12.94 -12.39 -13.33
CA ARG A 483 14.31 -12.62 -12.82
C ARG A 483 14.89 -11.34 -12.22
N LEU A 484 14.79 -10.24 -12.97
CA LEU A 484 15.19 -8.92 -12.52
C LEU A 484 14.35 -8.44 -11.34
N ALA A 485 13.02 -8.66 -11.36
CA ALA A 485 12.17 -8.30 -10.23
C ALA A 485 12.49 -9.08 -8.94
N LEU A 486 13.01 -10.31 -9.01
CA LEU A 486 13.54 -10.99 -7.82
C LEU A 486 14.81 -10.31 -7.31
N ARG A 487 15.80 -10.05 -8.20
CA ARG A 487 17.04 -9.34 -7.83
C ARG A 487 16.74 -7.98 -7.19
N LEU A 488 15.87 -7.17 -7.79
CA LEU A 488 15.49 -5.85 -7.26
C LEU A 488 14.65 -5.92 -5.96
N VAL A 489 14.01 -7.05 -5.64
CA VAL A 489 13.39 -7.29 -4.32
C VAL A 489 14.44 -7.63 -3.25
N GLU A 490 15.50 -8.35 -3.64
CA GLU A 490 16.63 -8.68 -2.77
C GLU A 490 17.45 -7.41 -2.46
N GLU A 491 17.71 -6.57 -3.47
CA GLU A 491 18.30 -5.23 -3.36
C GLU A 491 17.36 -4.15 -2.77
N ARG A 492 16.17 -4.55 -2.29
CA ARG A 492 15.16 -3.71 -1.61
C ARG A 492 14.62 -2.50 -2.39
N LEU A 493 14.77 -2.46 -3.70
CA LEU A 493 14.14 -1.46 -4.56
C LEU A 493 12.67 -1.79 -4.87
N LEU A 494 12.35 -3.08 -4.92
CA LEU A 494 11.00 -3.60 -5.17
C LEU A 494 10.44 -4.37 -3.97
N VAL A 495 9.11 -4.43 -3.90
CA VAL A 495 8.35 -5.20 -2.89
C VAL A 495 7.29 -6.07 -3.57
N ARG A 496 7.25 -7.36 -3.19
CA ARG A 496 6.19 -8.32 -3.60
C ARG A 496 5.10 -8.44 -2.53
N PHE A 497 3.86 -8.23 -2.94
CA PHE A 497 2.65 -8.23 -2.10
C PHE A 497 1.45 -8.74 -2.91
N ASP A 498 0.34 -9.12 -2.25
CA ASP A 498 -0.90 -9.52 -2.94
C ASP A 498 -1.92 -8.39 -2.95
N THR A 499 -2.75 -8.41 -3.98
CA THR A 499 -3.97 -7.60 -4.14
C THR A 499 -5.13 -8.53 -4.45
N ASP A 500 -6.38 -8.04 -4.45
CA ASP A 500 -7.54 -8.80 -4.94
C ASP A 500 -7.37 -9.26 -6.40
N GLU A 501 -6.48 -8.60 -7.15
CA GLU A 501 -6.15 -8.92 -8.54
C GLU A 501 -4.97 -9.90 -8.69
N GLY A 502 -4.41 -10.39 -7.59
CA GLY A 502 -3.36 -11.39 -7.49
C GLY A 502 -2.02 -10.89 -6.95
N HIS A 503 -0.99 -11.73 -7.09
CA HIS A 503 0.39 -11.43 -6.74
C HIS A 503 0.94 -10.25 -7.58
N CYS A 504 1.48 -9.23 -6.92
CA CYS A 504 1.99 -8.01 -7.52
C CYS A 504 3.43 -7.71 -7.06
N VAL A 505 4.09 -6.82 -7.80
CA VAL A 505 5.35 -6.16 -7.42
C VAL A 505 5.25 -4.66 -7.67
N GLY A 506 5.80 -3.86 -6.76
CA GLY A 506 5.83 -2.40 -6.80
C GLY A 506 7.18 -1.86 -6.34
N LEU A 507 7.47 -0.59 -6.60
CA LEU A 507 8.63 0.11 -6.00
C LEU A 507 8.43 0.27 -4.48
N VAL A 508 9.52 0.27 -3.72
CA VAL A 508 9.49 0.41 -2.25
C VAL A 508 9.17 1.83 -1.80
N HIS A 509 9.58 2.86 -2.56
CA HIS A 509 9.58 4.26 -2.15
C HIS A 509 9.00 5.17 -3.26
N PRO A 510 7.89 5.91 -3.06
CA PRO A 510 7.24 6.68 -4.12
C PRO A 510 8.13 7.76 -4.78
N PRO A 511 8.93 8.55 -4.02
CA PRO A 511 9.91 9.49 -4.58
C PRO A 511 10.93 8.94 -5.58
N LEU A 512 11.11 7.61 -5.70
CA LEU A 512 11.95 7.03 -6.76
C LEU A 512 11.44 7.32 -8.17
N LEU A 513 10.19 7.77 -8.35
CA LEU A 513 9.69 8.21 -9.66
C LEU A 513 10.01 9.67 -9.99
N SER A 514 10.19 10.53 -8.98
CA SER A 514 10.30 12.00 -9.15
C SER A 514 11.67 12.57 -8.78
N HIS A 515 12.31 12.06 -7.73
CA HIS A 515 13.58 12.58 -7.20
C HIS A 515 14.82 11.82 -7.71
N TRP A 516 14.64 10.67 -8.36
CA TRP A 516 15.72 9.94 -9.03
C TRP A 516 15.82 10.35 -10.51
N PRO A 517 16.90 11.02 -10.95
CA PRO A 517 16.96 11.63 -12.29
C PRO A 517 16.73 10.64 -13.45
N ARG A 518 17.20 9.39 -13.34
CA ARG A 518 16.98 8.35 -14.36
C ARG A 518 15.49 7.99 -14.51
N CYS A 519 14.75 7.90 -13.41
CA CYS A 519 13.31 7.66 -13.46
C CYS A 519 12.52 8.90 -13.86
N ALA A 520 12.91 10.10 -13.40
CA ALA A 520 12.26 11.34 -13.80
C ALA A 520 12.37 11.58 -15.32
N GLN A 521 13.59 11.53 -15.88
CA GLN A 521 13.82 11.63 -17.33
C GLN A 521 13.07 10.55 -18.12
N TRP A 522 12.95 9.34 -17.57
CA TRP A 522 12.19 8.27 -18.20
C TRP A 522 10.66 8.54 -18.16
N MET A 523 10.14 9.06 -17.04
CA MET A 523 8.75 9.47 -16.87
C MET A 523 8.37 10.57 -17.86
N ASP A 524 9.21 11.60 -17.97
CA ASP A 524 9.02 12.70 -18.92
C ASP A 524 8.98 12.19 -20.36
N ALA A 525 9.95 11.34 -20.74
CA ALA A 525 10.04 10.75 -22.08
C ALA A 525 8.90 9.77 -22.42
N HIS A 526 8.10 9.33 -21.45
CA HIS A 526 6.97 8.40 -21.64
C HIS A 526 5.63 8.99 -21.15
N HIS A 527 5.56 10.31 -20.93
CA HIS A 527 4.43 10.98 -20.31
C HIS A 527 3.09 10.70 -21.00
N ASP A 528 2.99 10.96 -22.31
CA ASP A 528 1.76 10.72 -23.10
C ASP A 528 1.28 9.27 -23.04
N PHE A 529 2.21 8.31 -23.05
CA PHE A 529 1.92 6.88 -22.91
C PHE A 529 1.32 6.57 -21.53
N LEU A 530 1.93 7.09 -20.46
CA LEU A 530 1.44 6.89 -19.10
C LEU A 530 0.07 7.56 -18.88
N ARG A 531 -0.09 8.80 -19.35
CA ARG A 531 -1.33 9.59 -19.24
C ARG A 531 -2.48 8.95 -20.01
N THR A 532 -2.24 8.51 -21.23
CA THR A 532 -3.24 7.81 -22.04
C THR A 532 -3.65 6.50 -21.38
N ARG A 533 -2.69 5.74 -20.83
CA ARG A 533 -2.99 4.51 -20.08
C ARG A 533 -3.76 4.76 -18.78
N ALA A 534 -3.44 5.82 -18.04
CA ALA A 534 -4.17 6.22 -16.83
C ALA A 534 -5.63 6.55 -17.15
N ARG A 535 -5.88 7.31 -18.23
CA ARG A 535 -7.24 7.59 -18.76
C ARG A 535 -7.97 6.30 -19.12
N ILE A 536 -7.33 5.38 -19.86
CA ILE A 536 -7.91 4.06 -20.21
C ILE A 536 -8.24 3.25 -18.95
N ALA A 537 -7.43 3.32 -17.89
CA ALA A 537 -7.71 2.64 -16.62
C ALA A 537 -9.01 3.15 -15.96
N VAL A 538 -9.17 4.48 -15.85
CA VAL A 538 -10.37 5.10 -15.24
C VAL A 538 -11.63 4.80 -16.05
N PHE A 539 -11.59 4.92 -17.38
CA PHE A 539 -12.74 4.58 -18.22
C PHE A 539 -13.08 3.08 -18.17
N ALA A 540 -12.08 2.20 -18.20
CA ALA A 540 -12.32 0.77 -18.08
C ALA A 540 -12.93 0.39 -16.72
N ASP A 541 -12.42 0.92 -15.61
CA ASP A 541 -12.94 0.61 -14.28
C ASP A 541 -14.37 1.16 -14.08
N ARG A 542 -14.65 2.38 -14.58
CA ARG A 542 -16.02 2.93 -14.64
C ARG A 542 -16.96 2.00 -15.40
N TRP A 543 -16.57 1.51 -16.58
CA TRP A 543 -17.36 0.56 -17.37
C TRP A 543 -17.56 -0.78 -16.66
N TYR A 544 -16.53 -1.30 -15.96
CA TYR A 544 -16.67 -2.54 -15.19
C TYR A 544 -17.59 -2.40 -13.98
N ARG A 545 -17.58 -1.26 -13.27
CA ARG A 545 -18.51 -0.97 -12.16
C ARG A 545 -19.93 -0.66 -12.66
N GLY A 546 -20.06 0.11 -13.73
CA GLY A 546 -21.33 0.53 -14.37
C GLY A 546 -22.02 -0.56 -15.19
N GLY A 547 -21.95 -1.82 -14.76
CA GLY A 547 -22.66 -2.94 -15.40
C GLY A 547 -22.21 -3.29 -16.84
N ARG A 548 -21.08 -2.74 -17.31
CA ARG A 548 -20.58 -2.88 -18.69
C ARG A 548 -21.53 -2.39 -19.78
N ARG A 549 -22.38 -1.40 -19.48
CA ARG A 549 -23.26 -0.76 -20.46
C ARG A 549 -22.44 -0.22 -21.63
N ASP A 550 -22.90 -0.41 -22.86
CA ASP A 550 -22.14 0.04 -24.04
C ASP A 550 -22.04 1.57 -24.14
N GLU A 551 -22.83 2.33 -23.39
CA GLU A 551 -22.74 3.79 -23.30
C GLU A 551 -21.48 4.30 -22.59
N ASP A 552 -20.94 3.57 -21.61
CA ASP A 552 -19.70 3.91 -20.90
C ASP A 552 -18.42 3.48 -21.66
N LEU A 553 -18.54 2.99 -22.90
CA LEU A 553 -17.40 2.70 -23.81
C LEU A 553 -16.85 3.98 -24.45
N LEU A 554 -15.55 3.99 -24.79
CA LEU A 554 -14.93 5.15 -25.46
C LEU A 554 -15.62 5.48 -26.79
N PRO A 555 -15.97 6.75 -27.04
CA PRO A 555 -16.50 7.19 -28.32
C PRO A 555 -15.43 7.17 -29.43
N HIS A 556 -15.84 7.36 -30.67
CA HIS A 556 -14.91 7.60 -31.77
C HIS A 556 -14.21 8.95 -31.57
N GLY A 557 -12.88 8.98 -31.64
CA GLY A 557 -12.06 10.16 -31.38
C GLY A 557 -10.61 9.79 -31.05
N PRO A 558 -9.73 10.78 -30.77
CA PRO A 558 -8.29 10.56 -30.57
C PRO A 558 -8.01 9.53 -29.46
N LEU A 559 -8.60 9.70 -28.27
CA LEU A 559 -8.40 8.77 -27.14
C LEU A 559 -8.71 7.29 -27.46
N LEU A 560 -9.60 7.01 -28.43
CA LEU A 560 -9.83 5.64 -28.89
C LEU A 560 -8.78 5.17 -29.92
N ALA A 561 -8.30 6.07 -30.78
CA ALA A 561 -7.17 5.77 -31.67
C ALA A 561 -5.90 5.48 -30.84
N ASP A 562 -5.57 6.33 -29.87
CA ASP A 562 -4.43 6.19 -28.97
C ASP A 562 -4.52 4.88 -28.15
N ALA A 563 -5.71 4.58 -27.61
CA ALA A 563 -5.96 3.34 -26.89
C ALA A 563 -5.82 2.09 -27.78
N VAL A 564 -6.22 2.17 -29.04
CA VAL A 564 -6.06 1.08 -30.02
C VAL A 564 -4.60 0.92 -30.42
N ALA A 565 -3.86 2.02 -30.61
CA ALA A 565 -2.42 2.02 -30.89
C ALA A 565 -1.66 1.33 -29.75
N LEU A 566 -1.91 1.74 -28.50
CA LEU A 566 -1.37 1.11 -27.28
C LEU A 566 -1.69 -0.39 -27.19
N CYS A 567 -2.89 -0.81 -27.61
CA CYS A 567 -3.26 -2.24 -27.65
C CYS A 567 -2.53 -3.04 -28.73
N THR A 568 -1.88 -2.38 -29.71
CA THR A 568 -1.14 -3.01 -30.80
C THR A 568 0.38 -2.88 -30.69
N SER A 569 0.89 -1.83 -30.06
CA SER A 569 2.34 -1.61 -29.90
C SER A 569 2.92 -2.30 -28.67
N GLU A 570 2.20 -2.34 -27.53
CA GLU A 570 2.79 -2.78 -26.25
C GLU A 570 1.92 -3.72 -25.41
N SER A 571 2.59 -4.57 -24.64
CA SER A 571 1.99 -5.56 -23.72
C SER A 571 1.45 -4.96 -22.42
N SER A 572 1.69 -3.66 -22.17
CA SER A 572 1.55 -2.96 -20.88
C SER A 572 0.11 -2.77 -20.37
N LEU A 573 -0.91 -3.07 -21.18
CA LEU A 573 -2.32 -3.01 -20.80
C LEU A 573 -2.81 -4.32 -20.17
N THR A 574 -3.57 -4.24 -19.08
CA THR A 574 -4.20 -5.41 -18.44
C THR A 574 -5.22 -6.09 -19.34
N ARG A 575 -5.57 -7.35 -19.04
CA ARG A 575 -6.63 -8.10 -19.76
C ARG A 575 -8.00 -7.40 -19.67
N LYS A 576 -8.29 -6.70 -18.57
CA LYS A 576 -9.48 -5.84 -18.39
C LYS A 576 -9.49 -4.69 -19.42
N GLN A 577 -8.42 -3.89 -19.44
CA GLN A 577 -8.29 -2.73 -20.33
C GLN A 577 -8.29 -3.13 -21.81
N ARG A 578 -7.54 -4.18 -22.20
CA ARG A 578 -7.54 -4.68 -23.60
C ARG A 578 -8.92 -5.14 -24.07
N TYR A 579 -9.73 -5.73 -23.19
CA TYR A 579 -11.12 -6.11 -23.52
C TYR A 579 -12.03 -4.88 -23.69
N PHE A 580 -11.92 -3.89 -22.79
CA PHE A 580 -12.63 -2.62 -22.86
C PHE A 580 -12.32 -1.84 -24.16
N VAL A 581 -11.04 -1.73 -24.53
CA VAL A 581 -10.64 -1.07 -25.80
C VAL A 581 -11.13 -1.85 -27.01
N ARG A 582 -11.06 -3.19 -26.99
CA ARG A 582 -11.61 -4.03 -28.08
C ARG A 582 -13.12 -3.84 -28.25
N ARG A 583 -13.90 -3.76 -27.16
CA ARG A 583 -15.34 -3.45 -27.20
C ARG A 583 -15.59 -2.04 -27.75
N SER A 584 -14.85 -1.04 -27.27
CA SER A 584 -14.95 0.35 -27.75
C SER A 584 -14.68 0.46 -29.26
N ARG A 585 -13.61 -0.17 -29.76
CA ARG A 585 -13.26 -0.23 -31.20
C ARG A 585 -14.36 -0.87 -32.05
N LEU A 586 -15.03 -1.90 -31.54
CA LEU A 586 -16.15 -2.56 -32.24
C LEU A 586 -17.39 -1.65 -32.30
N ARG A 587 -17.77 -1.02 -31.18
CA ARG A 587 -18.90 -0.05 -31.13
C ARG A 587 -18.65 1.16 -32.03
N ALA A 588 -17.43 1.72 -32.03
CA ALA A 588 -17.07 2.85 -32.88
C ALA A 588 -17.15 2.50 -34.37
N ARG A 589 -16.65 1.31 -34.78
CA ARG A 589 -16.81 0.81 -36.15
C ARG A 589 -18.26 0.60 -36.55
N ALA A 590 -19.08 -0.01 -35.68
CA ALA A 590 -20.51 -0.19 -35.95
C ALA A 590 -21.23 1.14 -36.19
N ARG A 591 -20.96 2.17 -35.35
CA ARG A 591 -21.52 3.52 -35.53
C ARG A 591 -21.00 4.21 -36.79
N GLY A 592 -19.71 4.08 -37.10
CA GLY A 592 -19.11 4.63 -38.33
C GLY A 592 -19.75 4.04 -39.59
N ASN A 593 -19.95 2.72 -39.62
CA ASN A 593 -20.62 2.04 -40.73
C ASN A 593 -22.08 2.50 -40.86
N VAL A 594 -22.84 2.63 -39.76
CA VAL A 594 -24.23 3.13 -39.80
C VAL A 594 -24.30 4.57 -40.30
N LEU A 595 -23.40 5.45 -39.87
CA LEU A 595 -23.31 6.84 -40.36
C LEU A 595 -22.96 6.89 -41.85
N ALA A 596 -22.04 6.05 -42.32
CA ALA A 596 -21.66 5.95 -43.73
C ALA A 596 -22.80 5.37 -44.61
N CYS A 597 -23.57 4.40 -44.09
CA CYS A 597 -24.78 3.93 -44.76
C CYS A 597 -25.83 5.05 -44.85
N MET A 598 -26.10 5.78 -43.76
CA MET A 598 -27.06 6.88 -43.79
C MET A 598 -26.64 8.01 -44.72
N SER A 599 -25.36 8.40 -44.76
CA SER A 599 -24.89 9.43 -45.71
C SER A 599 -24.95 8.95 -47.16
N ALA A 600 -24.66 7.67 -47.43
CA ALA A 600 -24.86 7.09 -48.75
C ALA A 600 -26.34 7.02 -49.16
N THR A 601 -27.25 6.70 -48.23
CA THR A 601 -28.70 6.73 -48.50
C THR A 601 -29.22 8.14 -48.74
N ILE A 602 -28.75 9.14 -47.97
CA ILE A 602 -29.09 10.56 -48.18
C ILE A 602 -28.57 11.03 -49.54
N LEU A 603 -27.32 10.70 -49.90
CA LEU A 603 -26.73 11.06 -51.19
C LEU A 603 -27.50 10.41 -52.35
N ALA A 604 -27.83 9.11 -52.25
CA ALA A 604 -28.65 8.43 -53.25
C ALA A 604 -30.04 9.08 -53.39
N LEU A 605 -30.69 9.42 -52.28
CA LEU A 605 -31.97 10.14 -52.29
C LEU A 605 -31.86 11.51 -52.95
N THR A 606 -30.82 12.31 -52.67
CA THR A 606 -30.64 13.61 -53.34
C THR A 606 -30.33 13.45 -54.82
N THR A 607 -29.56 12.44 -55.23
CA THR A 607 -29.36 12.11 -56.66
C THR A 607 -30.67 11.69 -57.34
N CYS A 608 -31.51 10.87 -56.70
CA CYS A 608 -32.82 10.48 -57.24
C CYS A 608 -33.79 11.67 -57.37
N VAL A 609 -33.81 12.59 -56.40
CA VAL A 609 -34.62 13.81 -56.47
C VAL A 609 -34.13 14.74 -57.58
N MET A 610 -32.81 14.93 -57.72
CA MET A 610 -32.22 15.72 -58.81
C MET A 610 -32.54 15.13 -60.19
N ALA A 611 -32.48 13.80 -60.34
CA ALA A 611 -32.86 13.11 -61.58
C ALA A 611 -34.35 13.31 -61.91
N ALA A 612 -35.25 13.08 -60.94
CA ALA A 612 -36.68 13.28 -61.13
C ALA A 612 -37.06 14.74 -61.45
N MET A 613 -36.35 15.72 -60.87
CA MET A 613 -36.51 17.14 -61.25
C MET A 613 -36.01 17.42 -62.68
N GLY A 614 -34.94 16.76 -63.11
CA GLY A 614 -34.47 16.81 -64.50
C GLY A 614 -35.49 16.27 -65.50
N ASP A 615 -36.07 15.09 -65.23
CA ASP A 615 -37.11 14.48 -66.07
C ASP A 615 -38.37 15.37 -66.16
N VAL A 616 -38.79 15.98 -65.03
CA VAL A 616 -39.92 16.94 -65.02
C VAL A 616 -39.58 18.21 -65.84
N GLY A 617 -38.35 18.72 -65.76
CA GLY A 617 -37.90 19.85 -66.57
C GLY A 617 -37.91 19.56 -68.07
N LEU A 618 -37.45 18.37 -68.48
CA LEU A 618 -37.50 17.91 -69.87
C LEU A 618 -38.94 17.71 -70.36
N ALA A 619 -39.81 17.16 -69.52
CA ALA A 619 -41.24 17.01 -69.83
C ALA A 619 -41.96 18.36 -69.99
N GLN A 620 -41.61 19.38 -69.18
CA GLN A 620 -42.13 20.73 -69.35
C GLN A 620 -41.63 21.39 -70.64
N GLY A 621 -40.35 21.21 -71.01
CA GLY A 621 -39.79 21.70 -72.28
C GLY A 621 -40.59 21.23 -73.50
N GLN A 622 -40.88 19.92 -73.58
CA GLN A 622 -41.71 19.35 -74.66
C GLN A 622 -43.18 19.83 -74.62
N GLY A 623 -43.66 20.34 -73.49
CA GLY A 623 -44.97 20.98 -73.39
C GLY A 623 -45.04 22.34 -74.09
N VAL A 624 -43.97 23.14 -73.96
CA VAL A 624 -43.88 24.49 -74.54
C VAL A 624 -43.82 24.45 -76.06
N GLU A 625 -43.03 23.53 -76.64
CA GLU A 625 -42.95 23.37 -78.10
C GLU A 625 -44.31 23.04 -78.73
N ARG A 626 -45.11 22.18 -78.07
CA ARG A 626 -46.46 21.83 -78.53
C ARG A 626 -47.45 23.00 -78.48
N GLN A 627 -47.25 23.98 -77.59
CA GLN A 627 -48.05 25.21 -77.61
C GLN A 627 -47.60 26.14 -78.74
N ALA A 628 -46.29 26.30 -78.97
CA ALA A 628 -45.75 27.13 -80.04
C ALA A 628 -46.28 26.71 -81.43
N SER A 629 -46.32 25.40 -81.72
CA SER A 629 -46.86 24.88 -83.00
C SER A 629 -48.36 25.14 -83.21
N SER A 630 -49.13 25.47 -82.17
CA SER A 630 -50.59 25.69 -82.30
C SER A 630 -50.97 27.14 -82.66
N GLN A 631 -50.15 28.13 -82.32
CA GLN A 631 -50.42 29.54 -82.65
C GLN A 631 -50.11 29.89 -84.12
N GLN A 632 -49.26 29.12 -84.79
CA GLN A 632 -48.72 29.46 -86.12
C GLN A 632 -49.74 29.32 -87.28
N ASN A 633 -50.91 28.71 -87.02
CA ASN A 633 -51.98 28.54 -88.02
C ASN A 633 -53.08 29.63 -88.00
N SER A 634 -53.01 30.60 -87.09
CA SER A 634 -54.16 31.49 -86.77
C SER A 634 -54.03 32.95 -87.27
N SER A 635 -52.95 33.32 -87.97
CA SER A 635 -52.61 34.71 -88.30
C SER A 635 -52.56 35.00 -89.81
N ALA A 636 -53.48 34.41 -90.59
CA ALA A 636 -53.51 34.48 -92.05
C ALA A 636 -54.79 35.12 -92.65
N SER A 637 -55.37 36.15 -92.03
CA SER A 637 -56.48 36.91 -92.62
C SER A 637 -56.59 38.38 -92.17
N LEU A 638 -56.75 39.26 -93.17
CA LEU A 638 -57.24 40.65 -93.13
C LEU A 638 -56.38 41.77 -92.47
N GLY A 639 -56.02 42.76 -93.29
CA GLY A 639 -55.66 44.14 -92.87
C GLY A 639 -56.89 45.08 -92.89
N ARG A 640 -56.80 46.39 -93.15
CA ARG A 640 -55.73 47.24 -93.74
C ARG A 640 -56.14 48.75 -93.63
N VAL A 641 -55.25 49.70 -93.98
CA VAL A 641 -55.48 51.18 -94.20
C VAL A 641 -55.61 52.01 -92.90
N HIS A 642 -54.74 52.98 -92.52
CA HIS A 642 -54.28 54.29 -93.08
C HIS A 642 -55.29 55.46 -92.92
N THR A 643 -54.92 56.75 -92.78
CA THR A 643 -53.63 57.50 -92.88
C THR A 643 -53.27 58.19 -91.51
N GLY A 644 -52.38 59.19 -91.30
CA GLY A 644 -51.46 60.00 -92.14
C GLY A 644 -50.58 60.99 -91.30
N PRO A 645 -49.55 61.67 -91.87
CA PRO A 645 -48.52 62.45 -91.12
C PRO A 645 -48.51 63.99 -91.45
N PRO A 646 -47.67 64.86 -90.80
CA PRO A 646 -46.25 65.05 -91.20
C PRO A 646 -45.23 65.38 -90.05
N LEU A 647 -43.96 65.64 -90.42
CA LEU A 647 -42.75 65.93 -89.60
C LEU A 647 -42.21 67.36 -89.89
N PRO A 648 -41.31 68.00 -89.09
CA PRO A 648 -39.82 67.82 -89.25
C PRO A 648 -38.87 68.13 -88.04
N ALA A 649 -37.66 67.54 -88.09
CA ALA A 649 -36.31 68.08 -87.74
C ALA A 649 -35.97 68.73 -86.36
N ALA A 650 -34.70 68.83 -85.86
CA ALA A 650 -33.43 68.05 -85.96
C ALA A 650 -32.43 68.58 -84.84
N PRO A 651 -31.09 68.36 -84.79
CA PRO A 651 -30.33 68.10 -83.52
C PRO A 651 -29.30 69.25 -83.18
N PRO A 652 -28.17 69.10 -82.44
CA PRO A 652 -27.61 68.00 -81.59
C PRO A 652 -26.93 68.43 -80.23
N LEU A 653 -26.23 67.47 -79.58
CA LEU A 653 -25.04 67.57 -78.66
C LEU A 653 -25.14 67.83 -77.12
N TYR A 654 -24.35 66.99 -76.41
CA TYR A 654 -23.57 67.18 -75.15
C TYR A 654 -24.17 67.05 -73.71
N VAL A 655 -23.76 65.95 -73.01
CA VAL A 655 -23.01 65.84 -71.71
C VAL A 655 -23.41 66.80 -70.55
N ASP A 656 -23.61 66.39 -69.27
CA ASP A 656 -22.99 65.29 -68.48
C ASP A 656 -23.86 64.71 -67.33
N ALA A 657 -23.32 63.66 -66.68
CA ALA A 657 -23.37 63.32 -65.25
C ALA A 657 -24.73 63.02 -64.55
N GLN A 658 -25.06 61.73 -64.47
CA GLN A 658 -24.98 60.97 -63.19
C GLN A 658 -25.07 59.45 -63.42
N SER A 659 -24.20 58.69 -62.75
CA SER A 659 -24.20 57.21 -62.67
C SER A 659 -24.90 56.73 -61.40
N GLY A 660 -25.31 55.47 -61.26
CA GLY A 660 -25.29 54.34 -62.21
C GLY A 660 -25.38 53.00 -61.47
N PHE A 661 -26.08 52.04 -62.08
CA PHE A 661 -26.30 50.62 -61.71
C PHE A 661 -25.52 50.01 -60.52
N ALA A 662 -26.26 49.26 -59.69
CA ALA A 662 -25.71 48.34 -58.69
C ALA A 662 -26.16 46.90 -58.95
N GLU A 663 -25.23 45.94 -58.99
CA GLU A 663 -25.49 44.52 -58.72
C GLU A 663 -24.19 43.73 -58.47
N TRP A 664 -24.21 42.77 -57.51
CA TRP A 664 -23.17 41.75 -57.18
C TRP A 664 -21.81 42.31 -56.67
N SER A 665 -21.04 41.69 -55.75
CA SER A 665 -20.94 40.31 -55.24
C SER A 665 -20.20 40.23 -53.87
N MET A 666 -20.34 39.11 -53.15
CA MET A 666 -19.43 38.52 -52.11
C MET A 666 -18.86 39.37 -50.94
N PRO A 667 -18.74 38.74 -49.74
CA PRO A 667 -17.50 38.89 -48.96
C PRO A 667 -16.97 37.59 -48.32
N HIS A 668 -15.65 37.51 -48.15
CA HIS A 668 -14.96 36.57 -47.24
C HIS A 668 -14.05 37.36 -46.27
N GLU A 669 -13.55 36.68 -45.25
CA GLU A 669 -12.79 37.20 -44.09
C GLU A 669 -11.54 38.06 -44.42
N LEU A 670 -11.17 39.00 -43.53
CA LEU A 670 -9.99 38.87 -42.62
C LEU A 670 -9.65 40.18 -41.85
N LEU A 671 -8.68 40.06 -40.91
CA LEU A 671 -7.94 41.12 -40.17
C LEU A 671 -8.72 41.87 -39.05
N SER A 672 -8.10 42.24 -37.91
CA SER A 672 -6.78 41.90 -37.33
C SER A 672 -6.69 42.28 -35.83
N TYR A 673 -5.74 41.69 -35.08
CA TYR A 673 -4.81 42.41 -34.17
C TYR A 673 -3.70 41.46 -33.67
N ALA A 674 -2.55 41.99 -33.22
CA ALA A 674 -1.36 41.19 -32.89
C ALA A 674 -0.45 41.78 -31.79
N THR A 675 0.52 40.95 -31.33
CA THR A 675 1.60 41.22 -30.33
C THR A 675 1.15 41.20 -28.85
N TYR A 676 2.01 41.00 -27.82
CA TYR A 676 3.49 40.87 -27.80
C TYR A 676 4.03 39.86 -26.72
N ARG A 677 5.37 39.76 -26.64
CA ARG A 677 6.29 39.13 -25.66
C ARG A 677 6.31 39.88 -24.29
N SER A 678 6.96 39.45 -23.19
CA SER A 678 7.81 38.27 -22.84
C SER A 678 8.18 38.20 -21.34
N GLU A 679 8.48 36.98 -20.85
CA GLU A 679 9.51 36.59 -19.84
C GLU A 679 9.52 37.05 -18.34
N ARG A 680 9.94 36.07 -17.50
CA ARG A 680 10.72 36.13 -16.23
C ARG A 680 10.08 36.41 -14.84
N ARG A 681 10.08 35.30 -14.06
CA ARG A 681 10.67 35.10 -12.71
C ARG A 681 10.14 35.84 -11.45
N ALA A 682 10.42 35.15 -10.33
CA ALA A 682 10.40 35.56 -8.92
C ALA A 682 9.06 35.40 -8.17
N ALA A 683 9.18 35.11 -6.86
CA ALA A 683 8.09 34.68 -5.99
C ALA A 683 7.86 35.67 -4.84
N THR A 684 6.63 35.64 -4.28
CA THR A 684 6.19 35.80 -2.86
C THR A 684 6.99 36.63 -1.83
N PRO A 685 6.36 37.12 -0.71
CA PRO A 685 4.96 36.97 -0.25
C PRO A 685 4.27 38.28 0.22
N HIS A 686 2.95 38.24 0.54
CA HIS A 686 2.44 38.49 1.92
C HIS A 686 0.89 38.46 2.08
N ALA A 687 0.43 37.52 2.92
CA ALA A 687 -0.51 37.63 4.05
C ALA A 687 -1.90 38.33 4.03
N HIS A 688 -2.76 37.82 4.93
CA HIS A 688 -4.02 38.36 5.51
C HIS A 688 -5.37 38.19 4.76
N GLY A 689 -6.47 38.15 5.54
CA GLY A 689 -7.87 37.98 5.07
C GLY A 689 -8.37 36.52 5.14
N ALA A 690 -8.59 35.91 6.31
CA ALA A 690 -9.75 36.10 7.20
C ALA A 690 -11.12 35.72 6.58
N LEU A 691 -11.72 34.63 7.10
CA LEU A 691 -13.14 34.32 6.92
C LEU A 691 -14.01 35.39 7.60
N PRO A 692 -15.27 35.55 7.14
CA PRO A 692 -16.35 35.32 8.10
C PRO A 692 -17.44 34.36 7.60
N THR A 693 -17.94 33.56 8.53
CA THR A 693 -19.22 32.86 8.43
C THR A 693 -20.39 33.84 8.38
N HIS A 694 -21.52 33.47 7.75
CA HIS A 694 -22.82 33.84 8.30
C HIS A 694 -23.88 32.75 8.12
N PHE A 695 -24.69 32.55 9.16
CA PHE A 695 -25.90 31.74 9.11
C PHE A 695 -26.99 32.43 8.28
N HIS A 696 -27.93 31.65 7.73
CA HIS A 696 -29.32 31.92 8.08
C HIS A 696 -30.12 30.65 8.38
N ARG A 697 -30.95 30.75 9.42
CA ARG A 697 -31.89 29.74 9.93
C ARG A 697 -33.29 30.17 9.53
N THR A 698 -34.10 29.23 9.07
CA THR A 698 -35.56 29.37 8.99
C THR A 698 -36.19 28.17 9.69
N GLU A 699 -37.26 28.43 10.44
CA GLU A 699 -37.97 27.44 11.24
C GLU A 699 -39.41 27.33 10.74
N LYS A 700 -39.98 26.12 10.80
CA LYS A 700 -41.25 25.77 11.47
C LYS A 700 -41.79 24.43 10.94
N GLY A 701 -42.57 23.75 11.77
CA GLY A 701 -43.24 22.50 11.41
C GLY A 701 -43.03 21.40 12.44
N GLY A 702 -43.57 21.58 13.65
CA GLY A 702 -43.74 20.48 14.60
C GLY A 702 -45.20 20.02 14.61
N ASN A 703 -45.43 18.74 14.92
CA ASN A 703 -46.67 18.28 15.53
C ASN A 703 -46.39 17.01 16.36
N ASP A 704 -47.16 16.80 17.41
CA ASP A 704 -46.91 15.81 18.46
C ASP A 704 -47.72 14.50 18.30
N LEU A 705 -47.47 13.56 19.21
CA LEU A 705 -48.16 12.29 19.46
C LEU A 705 -47.92 11.17 18.41
N HIS A 706 -47.82 9.88 18.78
CA HIS A 706 -48.42 9.23 19.95
C HIS A 706 -47.50 8.20 20.63
N ASP A 707 -47.62 8.05 21.95
CA ASP A 707 -47.05 6.93 22.73
C ASP A 707 -47.99 5.71 22.67
N LEU A 708 -47.43 4.50 22.63
CA LEU A 708 -48.16 3.23 22.80
C LEU A 708 -47.21 2.05 23.10
N LYS A 709 -47.19 1.59 24.37
CA LYS A 709 -46.59 0.30 24.77
C LYS A 709 -47.58 -0.84 24.54
N GLY A 710 -47.20 -1.86 23.78
CA GLY A 710 -47.97 -3.09 23.59
C GLY A 710 -47.13 -4.34 23.87
N SER A 711 -47.61 -5.21 24.76
CA SER A 711 -46.92 -6.46 25.13
C SER A 711 -47.51 -7.65 24.38
N ALA A 712 -46.64 -8.51 23.83
CA ALA A 712 -47.02 -9.82 23.32
C ALA A 712 -45.89 -10.84 23.54
N ARG A 713 -46.18 -11.90 24.31
CA ARG A 713 -45.37 -13.14 24.32
C ARG A 713 -45.89 -14.06 23.22
N GLY A 714 -45.00 -14.70 22.46
CA GLY A 714 -45.37 -15.67 21.44
C GLY A 714 -44.25 -16.67 21.16
N HIS A 715 -44.28 -17.82 21.83
CA HIS A 715 -43.44 -18.98 21.49
C HIS A 715 -44.16 -19.79 20.40
N ILE A 716 -43.58 -19.85 19.19
CA ILE A 716 -43.76 -20.98 18.26
C ILE A 716 -42.38 -21.33 17.68
N ASP A 717 -42.16 -22.63 17.46
CA ASP A 717 -40.91 -23.27 17.05
C ASP A 717 -40.93 -23.61 15.53
N ARG A 718 -39.80 -24.14 15.04
CA ARG A 718 -39.48 -24.67 13.69
C ARG A 718 -39.00 -23.62 12.69
N GLY A 719 -38.07 -24.06 11.83
CA GLY A 719 -37.37 -23.17 10.91
C GLY A 719 -36.99 -23.81 9.58
N THR A 720 -36.60 -22.92 8.67
CA THR A 720 -36.02 -23.12 7.33
C THR A 720 -35.16 -21.86 7.08
N GLY A 721 -34.08 -21.86 6.30
CA GLY A 721 -33.62 -22.87 5.33
C GLY A 721 -33.01 -22.24 4.07
N PHE A 722 -32.44 -21.02 4.18
CA PHE A 722 -31.79 -20.25 3.13
C PHE A 722 -30.52 -19.63 3.75
N THR A 723 -29.28 -19.70 3.24
CA THR A 723 -28.70 -19.85 1.89
C THR A 723 -28.59 -18.54 1.10
N TYR A 724 -27.33 -18.05 0.96
CA TYR A 724 -26.90 -16.73 0.47
C TYR A 724 -27.29 -15.55 1.38
N TRP A 725 -26.43 -14.55 1.61
CA TRP A 725 -25.21 -14.13 0.89
C TRP A 725 -23.90 -14.39 1.65
#